data_AF-A0A8T0RG64-F1
#
_entry.id   AF-A0A8T0RG64-F1
#
_cell.length_a   1.000
_cell.length_b   1.000
_cell.length_c   1.000
_cell.angle_alpha   90.00
_cell.angle_beta   90.00
_cell.angle_gamma   90.00
#
_symmetry.space_group_name_H-M   'P 1'
#
loop_
_entity.id
_entity.type
_entity.pdbx_description
1 polymer ?
#
loop_
_entity_poly.entity_id
_entity_poly.type
_entity_poly.pdbx_seq_one_letter_code
_entity_poly.pdbx_strand_id
1 'polypeptide(L)'
;MNSLLKRLPRSRLAATRRSSRRLYHTQTHPHPLLATFSRLCVEGPFRAALALLPDLASAGLRADPVSLTRLVKLCVRHGTASDGRLIHRHVADHGALSHGAGAGAGGLFVSNSLVSMYVKFGLLDDALRLFDGMPERNVVTWTTVVAALANAEGRKDEALKFLVAMRRDGVAPNAYTFSSVLGACGTPGVLAAMHASTVKVGLDSDVFVRSSLIDAYMKLRDLDGGRGVFDEMVTGDLVVWNSIIAGFAQSGDGAGAIELFVRMKDAGFLANQGTLTSVLRACTGMVMLEVGRQVHAHVLKYEKDLILHNALLDMYCKCGTLQDADALFRRMPERDVISWSTMISGLAQNGRSTEALRVFDLMKSEGVAPNRITLVGVLFACSHAGLVEDGWYYFKSMEKLFGIRPEREHHNCMVDLLGRAGKLDEAVEFIQKMSLDPDSVIWRTLLGACRMHKNANLAAYATREILKLEPDDQGACVLLSNTYADLRQWTDAEKSWKAMRDRGMKKEPGRSWIEVERQVHVFIAGDLSHPSSDFIVQELNRLIGRINALGYVPQTEFVLQDLAIEQKEDLLKYHSEKLAIAFGTMHAMEGKPIRIMKNLRICGDCHAFAKLVSKSEGKVIIIRDPVRFHHFQDGACSCGDYW
;
A
#
# COMPACT_ATOMS: atom_id res chain seq x y z
N MET A 1 42.03 -19.27 -51.19
CA MET A 1 42.53 -18.65 -52.43
C MET A 1 41.67 -17.42 -52.68
N ASN A 2 42.17 -16.24 -52.31
CA ASN A 2 42.76 -15.25 -53.24
C ASN A 2 41.69 -14.71 -54.21
N SER A 3 41.41 -13.42 -54.33
CA SER A 3 42.21 -12.23 -54.05
C SER A 3 41.33 -11.01 -54.38
N LEU A 4 41.44 -9.93 -53.61
CA LEU A 4 41.36 -8.55 -54.12
C LEU A 4 41.85 -7.58 -53.03
N LEU A 5 43.17 -7.61 -52.80
CA LEU A 5 43.95 -6.55 -52.18
C LEU A 5 45.08 -6.20 -53.16
N LYS A 6 44.95 -5.08 -53.88
CA LYS A 6 46.06 -4.41 -54.58
C LYS A 6 46.43 -3.20 -53.72
N ARG A 7 47.53 -3.24 -52.94
CA ARG A 7 48.94 -2.98 -53.30
C ARG A 7 49.18 -1.62 -53.95
N LEU A 8 49.87 -0.75 -53.21
CA LEU A 8 50.90 0.22 -53.61
C LEU A 8 51.72 0.61 -52.34
N PRO A 9 52.96 1.12 -52.43
CA PRO A 9 54.15 0.35 -52.03
C PRO A 9 54.92 0.88 -50.81
N ARG A 10 55.68 -0.03 -50.17
CA ARG A 10 56.72 0.23 -49.18
C ARG A 10 58.02 0.64 -49.87
N SER A 11 58.47 1.88 -49.67
CA SER A 11 59.90 2.24 -49.67
C SER A 11 60.11 3.68 -49.19
N ARG A 12 60.46 3.86 -47.91
CA ARG A 12 61.36 4.89 -47.35
C ARG A 12 61.46 4.68 -45.83
N LEU A 13 62.05 3.55 -45.45
CA LEU A 13 62.52 3.25 -44.09
C LEU A 13 64.05 3.36 -44.10
N ALA A 14 64.58 4.59 -44.16
CA ALA A 14 65.99 4.90 -43.88
C ALA A 14 66.23 6.42 -43.96
N ALA A 15 65.78 7.17 -42.94
CA ALA A 15 66.38 8.46 -42.51
C ALA A 15 65.46 9.09 -41.46
N THR A 16 65.67 8.71 -40.19
CA THR A 16 65.40 9.46 -38.94
C THR A 16 65.51 8.52 -37.73
N ARG A 17 66.57 7.69 -37.70
CA ARG A 17 67.07 7.07 -36.47
C ARG A 17 68.18 7.95 -35.91
N ARG A 18 67.81 9.09 -35.30
CA ARG A 18 68.62 9.91 -34.38
C ARG A 18 67.78 11.08 -33.86
N SER A 19 66.86 10.77 -32.94
CA SER A 19 66.38 11.71 -31.90
C SER A 19 65.50 11.03 -30.84
N SER A 20 65.11 9.76 -31.04
CA SER A 20 64.46 8.92 -30.03
C SER A 20 65.46 8.35 -29.01
N ARG A 21 65.97 9.20 -28.11
CA ARG A 21 66.55 8.85 -26.80
C ARG A 21 67.08 10.12 -26.12
N ARG A 22 66.17 10.91 -25.56
CA ARG A 22 66.37 11.82 -24.41
C ARG A 22 65.02 12.49 -24.13
N LEU A 23 64.70 12.66 -22.85
CA LEU A 23 63.45 13.22 -22.27
C LEU A 23 62.34 12.21 -21.91
N TYR A 24 62.70 11.13 -21.23
CA TYR A 24 61.83 10.51 -20.22
C TYR A 24 62.68 10.14 -19.00
N HIS A 25 63.06 11.15 -18.23
CA HIS A 25 63.39 11.04 -16.82
C HIS A 25 63.29 12.42 -16.20
N THR A 26 62.06 12.80 -15.85
CA THR A 26 61.82 13.64 -14.68
C THR A 26 61.04 12.77 -13.71
N GLN A 27 61.76 12.19 -12.75
CA GLN A 27 61.14 11.67 -11.53
C GLN A 27 60.54 12.87 -10.80
N THR A 28 59.26 13.16 -10.99
CA THR A 28 58.50 13.97 -10.04
C THR A 28 58.07 13.02 -8.94
N HIS A 29 58.80 12.98 -7.83
CA HIS A 29 58.28 12.38 -6.61
C HIS A 29 56.92 13.04 -6.29
N PRO A 30 55.81 12.28 -6.14
CA PRO A 30 54.55 12.86 -5.74
C PRO A 30 54.74 13.57 -4.39
N HIS A 31 54.25 14.80 -4.28
CA HIS A 31 54.35 15.59 -3.05
C HIS A 31 53.91 14.71 -1.86
N PRO A 32 54.66 14.63 -0.75
CA PRO A 32 54.36 13.71 0.36
C PRO A 32 52.92 13.82 0.89
N LEU A 33 52.37 15.04 0.89
CA LEU A 33 50.97 15.30 1.23
C LEU A 33 49.96 14.65 0.24
N LEU A 34 50.21 14.69 -1.07
CA LEU A 34 49.35 14.07 -2.08
C LEU A 34 49.40 12.54 -2.00
N ALA A 35 50.58 11.97 -1.79
CA ALA A 35 50.75 10.52 -1.59
C ALA A 35 50.04 10.05 -0.32
N THR A 36 50.14 10.82 0.77
CA THR A 36 49.46 10.55 2.03
C THR A 36 47.94 10.66 1.91
N PHE A 37 47.45 11.72 1.25
CA PHE A 37 46.03 11.91 0.99
C PHE A 37 45.43 10.79 0.14
N SER A 38 46.10 10.40 -0.95
CA SER A 38 45.65 9.30 -1.80
C SER A 38 45.57 7.98 -1.03
N ARG A 39 46.61 7.65 -0.24
CA ARG A 39 46.61 6.45 0.62
C ARG A 39 45.45 6.46 1.62
N LEU A 40 45.19 7.60 2.26
CA LEU A 40 44.09 7.73 3.22
C LEU A 40 42.71 7.63 2.55
N CYS A 41 42.56 8.06 1.29
CA CYS A 41 41.33 7.87 0.52
C CYS A 41 41.08 6.42 0.10
N VAL A 42 42.11 5.56 0.09
CA VAL A 42 42.00 4.13 -0.26
C VAL A 42 41.77 3.26 0.96
N GLU A 43 42.57 3.44 2.02
CA GLU A 43 42.63 2.52 3.16
C GLU A 43 42.51 3.22 4.53
N GLY A 44 42.46 4.57 4.55
CA GLY A 44 42.53 5.35 5.77
C GLY A 44 41.17 5.74 6.38
N PRO A 45 41.18 6.24 7.62
CA PRO A 45 39.98 6.80 8.25
C PRO A 45 39.48 8.04 7.50
N PHE A 46 38.19 8.09 7.16
CA PHE A 46 37.56 9.20 6.43
C PHE A 46 37.91 10.59 7.02
N ARG A 47 37.87 10.72 8.35
CA ARG A 47 38.17 11.97 9.05
C ARG A 47 39.63 12.42 8.86
N ALA A 48 40.58 11.49 8.80
CA ALA A 48 41.99 11.80 8.57
C ALA A 48 42.23 12.26 7.12
N ALA A 49 41.54 11.65 6.15
CA ALA A 49 41.60 12.10 4.76
C ALA A 49 40.98 13.51 4.58
N LEU A 50 39.85 13.77 5.26
CA LEU A 50 39.15 15.06 5.22
C LEU A 50 39.99 16.18 5.85
N ALA A 51 40.68 15.89 6.95
CA ALA A 51 41.52 16.85 7.68
C ALA A 51 42.70 17.39 6.86
N LEU A 52 43.15 16.66 5.82
CA LEU A 52 44.23 17.09 4.95
C LEU A 52 43.79 18.02 3.82
N LEU A 53 42.48 18.21 3.58
CA LEU A 53 42.01 19.09 2.51
C LEU A 53 42.39 20.57 2.69
N PRO A 54 42.34 21.16 3.90
CA PRO A 54 42.85 22.51 4.15
C PRO A 54 44.36 22.63 3.94
N ASP A 55 45.14 21.61 4.32
CA ASP A 55 46.59 21.58 4.14
C ASP A 55 46.99 21.47 2.67
N LEU A 56 46.22 20.71 1.89
CA LEU A 56 46.38 20.66 0.43
C LEU A 56 46.03 22.01 -0.21
N ALA A 57 44.99 22.68 0.29
CA ALA A 57 44.56 23.99 -0.20
C ALA A 57 45.58 25.09 0.12
N SER A 58 46.13 25.13 1.33
CA SER A 58 47.15 26.10 1.74
C SER A 58 48.48 25.90 0.99
N ALA A 59 48.77 24.67 0.58
CA ALA A 59 49.92 24.34 -0.27
C ALA A 59 49.66 24.53 -1.78
N GLY A 60 48.45 24.91 -2.20
CA GLY A 60 48.08 25.05 -3.61
C GLY A 60 48.11 23.73 -4.41
N LEU A 61 48.02 22.59 -3.73
CA LEU A 61 48.14 21.26 -4.33
C LEU A 61 46.78 20.75 -4.80
N ARG A 62 46.73 20.22 -6.03
CA ARG A 62 45.52 19.62 -6.60
C ARG A 62 45.48 18.13 -6.31
N ALA A 63 44.47 17.70 -5.57
CA ALA A 63 44.17 16.28 -5.40
C ALA A 63 43.74 15.65 -6.73
N ASP A 64 44.13 14.40 -6.98
CA ASP A 64 43.74 13.70 -8.20
C ASP A 64 42.24 13.33 -8.18
N PRO A 65 41.57 13.28 -9.35
CA PRO A 65 40.15 12.98 -9.44
C PRO A 65 39.73 11.63 -8.81
N VAL A 66 40.59 10.61 -8.82
CA VAL A 66 40.25 9.28 -8.29
C VAL A 66 40.20 9.32 -6.76
N SER A 67 41.17 9.97 -6.13
CA SER A 67 41.20 10.17 -4.68
C SER A 67 40.02 11.02 -4.21
N LEU A 68 39.66 12.09 -4.95
CA LEU A 68 38.48 12.92 -4.65
C LEU A 68 37.17 12.14 -4.76
N THR A 69 36.95 11.37 -5.83
CA THR A 69 35.76 10.52 -5.97
C THR A 69 35.65 9.49 -4.86
N ARG A 70 36.76 8.89 -4.43
CA ARG A 70 36.80 7.97 -3.28
C ARG A 70 36.44 8.67 -1.97
N LEU A 71 36.97 9.87 -1.74
CA LEU A 71 36.63 10.67 -0.57
C LEU A 71 35.15 11.03 -0.54
N VAL A 72 34.56 11.39 -1.68
CA VAL A 72 33.10 11.63 -1.79
C VAL A 72 32.30 10.37 -1.44
N LYS A 73 32.70 9.19 -1.93
CA LYS A 73 32.06 7.92 -1.57
C LYS A 73 32.18 7.59 -0.07
N LEU A 74 33.32 7.90 0.55
CA LEU A 74 33.50 7.77 2.00
C LEU A 74 32.62 8.78 2.76
N CYS A 75 32.49 10.00 2.27
CA CYS A 75 31.60 11.02 2.84
C CYS A 75 30.14 10.56 2.81
N VAL A 76 29.67 9.95 1.73
CA VAL A 76 28.31 9.40 1.64
C VAL A 76 28.07 8.29 2.67
N ARG A 77 29.10 7.51 3.03
CA ARG A 77 28.98 6.40 3.98
C ARG A 77 29.15 6.80 5.44
N HIS A 78 30.03 7.77 5.72
CA HIS A 78 30.52 8.04 7.08
C HIS A 78 30.58 9.54 7.43
N GLY A 79 30.31 10.42 6.48
CA GLY A 79 30.38 11.87 6.64
C GLY A 79 29.02 12.53 6.79
N THR A 80 29.05 13.85 6.91
CA THR A 80 27.86 14.71 6.97
C THR A 80 27.74 15.60 5.74
N ALA A 81 26.58 16.25 5.60
CA ALA A 81 26.37 17.28 4.59
C ALA A 81 27.43 18.40 4.63
N SER A 82 27.90 18.80 5.82
CA SER A 82 28.94 19.83 5.96
C SER A 82 30.30 19.35 5.45
N ASP A 83 30.64 18.08 5.69
CA ASP A 83 31.86 17.46 5.17
C ASP A 83 31.83 17.44 3.62
N GLY A 84 30.68 17.12 3.03
CA GLY A 84 30.47 17.13 1.58
C GLY A 84 30.66 18.52 0.95
N ARG A 85 30.14 19.58 1.60
CA ARG A 85 30.36 20.97 1.14
C ARG A 85 31.83 21.38 1.20
N LEU A 86 32.59 20.88 2.17
CA LEU A 86 34.03 21.16 2.29
C LEU A 86 34.82 20.51 1.14
N ILE A 87 34.47 19.28 0.78
CA ILE A 87 35.04 18.60 -0.40
C ILE A 87 34.69 19.38 -1.68
N HIS A 88 33.42 19.77 -1.85
CA HIS A 88 32.99 20.56 -3.00
C HIS A 88 33.75 21.90 -3.10
N ARG A 89 33.93 22.62 -2.00
CA ARG A 89 34.70 23.88 -1.97
C ARG A 89 36.14 23.67 -2.44
N HIS A 90 36.82 22.65 -1.92
CA HIS A 90 38.18 22.33 -2.34
C HIS A 90 38.27 22.05 -3.85
N VAL A 91 37.28 21.32 -4.40
CA VAL A 91 37.18 21.03 -5.84
C VAL A 91 36.93 22.30 -6.67
N ALA A 92 36.11 23.23 -6.17
CA ALA A 92 35.81 24.49 -6.84
C ALA A 92 37.01 25.45 -6.86
N ASP A 93 37.69 25.61 -5.73
CA ASP A 93 38.82 26.55 -5.57
C ASP A 93 40.05 26.14 -6.40
N HIS A 94 40.23 24.84 -6.69
CA HIS A 94 41.42 24.32 -7.36
C HIS A 94 41.22 23.97 -8.85
N GLY A 95 40.14 24.48 -9.46
CA GLY A 95 39.98 24.52 -10.92
C GLY A 95 39.71 23.18 -11.59
N ALA A 96 39.18 22.18 -10.88
CA ALA A 96 38.65 20.96 -11.52
C ALA A 96 37.35 21.24 -12.32
N LEU A 97 36.78 22.44 -12.17
CA LEU A 97 35.53 22.89 -12.80
C LEU A 97 35.73 23.95 -13.90
N SER A 98 36.96 24.42 -14.19
CA SER A 98 37.22 25.54 -15.12
C SER A 98 38.08 25.19 -16.35
N HIS A 99 37.83 25.92 -17.45
CA HIS A 99 38.21 25.74 -18.87
C HIS A 99 39.73 25.63 -19.25
N GLY A 100 40.57 24.97 -18.46
CA GLY A 100 41.97 24.71 -18.84
C GLY A 100 42.14 23.42 -19.64
N ALA A 101 43.03 23.40 -20.64
CA ALA A 101 43.35 22.28 -21.56
C ALA A 101 43.89 20.96 -20.92
N GLY A 102 43.73 20.80 -19.60
CA GLY A 102 43.96 19.55 -18.85
C GLY A 102 42.74 19.07 -18.05
N ALA A 103 41.59 19.77 -18.13
CA ALA A 103 40.31 19.37 -17.55
C ALA A 103 39.64 18.27 -18.40
N GLY A 104 40.34 17.16 -18.59
CA GLY A 104 39.78 15.97 -19.21
C GLY A 104 38.76 15.28 -18.30
N ALA A 105 38.18 14.18 -18.80
CA ALA A 105 37.12 13.34 -18.21
C ALA A 105 37.11 13.18 -16.67
N GLY A 106 38.26 13.27 -15.99
CA GLY A 106 38.38 13.29 -14.53
C GLY A 106 37.54 14.36 -13.81
N GLY A 107 37.42 15.58 -14.35
CA GLY A 107 36.60 16.64 -13.75
C GLY A 107 35.11 16.28 -13.74
N LEU A 108 34.62 15.72 -14.85
CA LEU A 108 33.23 15.25 -14.99
C LEU A 108 32.89 14.10 -14.01
N PHE A 109 33.82 13.16 -13.79
CA PHE A 109 33.62 12.07 -12.83
C PHE A 109 33.48 12.56 -11.37
N VAL A 110 34.29 13.55 -10.98
CA VAL A 110 34.21 14.15 -9.63
C VAL A 110 32.90 14.93 -9.48
N SER A 111 32.52 15.74 -10.48
CA SER A 111 31.25 16.48 -10.45
C SER A 111 30.03 15.56 -10.38
N ASN A 112 30.00 14.47 -11.16
CA ASN A 112 28.92 13.46 -11.06
C ASN A 112 28.85 12.82 -9.67
N SER A 113 30.02 12.57 -9.05
CA SER A 113 30.09 12.02 -7.70
C SER A 113 29.56 13.02 -6.65
N LEU A 114 29.86 14.31 -6.81
CA LEU A 114 29.37 15.38 -5.94
C LEU A 114 27.86 15.60 -6.10
N VAL A 115 27.32 15.58 -7.32
CA VAL A 115 25.87 15.62 -7.58
C VAL A 115 25.18 14.45 -6.87
N SER A 116 25.69 13.22 -7.03
CA SER A 116 25.13 12.04 -6.36
C SER A 116 25.21 12.14 -4.83
N MET A 117 26.29 12.72 -4.29
CA MET A 117 26.44 12.96 -2.86
C MET A 117 25.40 13.95 -2.34
N TYR A 118 25.21 15.09 -3.00
CA TYR A 118 24.19 16.08 -2.59
C TYR A 118 22.79 15.48 -2.61
N VAL A 119 22.45 14.72 -3.65
CA VAL A 119 21.17 13.99 -3.73
C VAL A 119 21.00 13.04 -2.56
N LYS A 120 22.02 12.24 -2.21
CA LYS A 120 21.95 11.30 -1.08
C LYS A 120 21.83 11.96 0.30
N PHE A 121 22.30 13.20 0.44
CA PHE A 121 22.09 14.00 1.65
C PHE A 121 20.77 14.78 1.65
N GLY A 122 19.90 14.60 0.66
CA GLY A 122 18.64 15.34 0.54
C GLY A 122 18.80 16.82 0.16
N LEU A 123 20.00 17.22 -0.28
CA LEU A 123 20.35 18.60 -0.62
C LEU A 123 20.16 18.86 -2.11
N LEU A 124 18.92 18.77 -2.57
CA LEU A 124 18.61 18.80 -4.01
C LEU A 124 18.94 20.15 -4.67
N ASP A 125 18.75 21.27 -3.97
CA ASP A 125 19.07 22.59 -4.52
C ASP A 125 20.58 22.82 -4.67
N ASP A 126 21.39 22.23 -3.78
CA ASP A 126 22.84 22.23 -3.95
C ASP A 126 23.28 21.38 -5.15
N ALA A 127 22.63 20.24 -5.37
CA ALA A 127 22.86 19.40 -6.52
C ALA A 127 22.53 20.13 -7.84
N LEU A 128 21.42 20.88 -7.87
CA LEU A 128 20.99 21.67 -9.02
C LEU A 128 21.92 22.86 -9.29
N ARG A 129 22.34 23.58 -8.25
CA ARG A 129 23.34 24.66 -8.41
C ARG A 129 24.65 24.14 -9.00
N LEU A 130 25.12 22.98 -8.53
CA LEU A 130 26.29 22.34 -9.12
C LEU A 130 26.03 21.92 -10.58
N PHE A 131 24.89 21.31 -10.86
CA PHE A 131 24.48 20.89 -12.20
C PHE A 131 24.48 22.07 -13.20
N ASP A 132 23.91 23.20 -12.82
CA ASP A 132 23.85 24.41 -13.65
C ASP A 132 25.25 24.97 -13.95
N GLY A 133 26.17 24.86 -12.99
CA GLY A 133 27.57 25.28 -13.15
C GLY A 133 28.48 24.29 -13.91
N MET A 134 28.00 23.11 -14.30
CA MET A 134 28.81 22.12 -15.02
C MET A 134 28.96 22.50 -16.50
N PRO A 135 30.21 22.56 -17.04
CA PRO A 135 30.47 22.91 -18.44
C PRO A 135 30.15 21.77 -19.42
N GLU A 136 30.27 20.53 -18.96
CA GLU A 136 29.88 19.33 -19.71
C GLU A 136 28.98 18.46 -18.84
N ARG A 137 27.94 17.87 -19.45
CA ARG A 137 26.97 17.01 -18.77
C ARG A 137 26.76 15.76 -19.62
N ASN A 138 26.78 14.60 -18.99
CA ASN A 138 26.54 13.33 -19.67
C ASN A 138 25.24 12.67 -19.18
N VAL A 139 24.90 11.53 -19.78
CA VAL A 139 23.68 10.77 -19.42
C VAL A 139 23.60 10.51 -17.92
N VAL A 140 24.73 10.23 -17.25
CA VAL A 140 24.76 9.96 -15.80
C VAL A 140 24.41 11.21 -14.99
N THR A 141 24.95 12.39 -15.35
CA THR A 141 24.64 13.65 -14.67
C THR A 141 23.14 13.95 -14.74
N TRP A 142 22.59 13.92 -15.96
CA TRP A 142 21.16 14.18 -16.21
C TRP A 142 20.27 13.16 -15.49
N THR A 143 20.59 11.88 -15.62
CA THR A 143 19.80 10.80 -15.01
C THR A 143 19.79 10.89 -13.48
N THR A 144 20.91 11.28 -12.87
CA THR A 144 21.00 11.44 -11.41
C THR A 144 20.08 12.55 -10.91
N VAL A 145 20.08 13.71 -11.59
CA VAL A 145 19.22 14.86 -11.23
C VAL A 145 17.75 14.55 -11.50
N VAL A 146 17.44 13.98 -12.66
CA VAL A 146 16.07 13.59 -13.04
C VAL A 146 15.50 12.58 -12.04
N ALA A 147 16.26 11.54 -11.67
CA ALA A 147 15.82 10.56 -10.70
C ALA A 147 15.66 11.16 -9.30
N ALA A 148 16.52 12.10 -8.91
CA ALA A 148 16.39 12.79 -7.63
C ALA A 148 15.12 13.66 -7.56
N LEU A 149 14.83 14.43 -8.62
CA LEU A 149 13.62 15.25 -8.74
C LEU A 149 12.35 14.39 -8.77
N ALA A 150 12.38 13.26 -9.48
CA ALA A 150 11.24 12.35 -9.57
C ALA A 150 10.84 11.74 -8.21
N ASN A 151 11.83 11.51 -7.34
CA ASN A 151 11.62 10.97 -5.99
C ASN A 151 11.39 12.04 -4.92
N ALA A 152 11.62 13.33 -5.23
CA ALA A 152 11.43 14.42 -4.29
C ALA A 152 9.95 14.83 -4.21
N GLU A 153 9.44 14.99 -2.99
CA GLU A 153 8.07 15.47 -2.76
C GLU A 153 7.88 16.87 -3.36
N GLY A 154 6.78 17.07 -4.08
CA GLY A 154 6.42 18.35 -4.71
C GLY A 154 7.23 18.76 -5.95
N ARG A 155 8.24 17.98 -6.38
CA ARG A 155 9.13 18.36 -7.50
C ARG A 155 9.04 17.46 -8.73
N LYS A 156 8.01 16.63 -8.81
CA LYS A 156 7.77 15.68 -9.91
C LYS A 156 7.67 16.36 -11.28
N ASP A 157 7.03 17.53 -11.35
CA ASP A 157 6.92 18.31 -12.58
C ASP A 157 8.28 18.83 -13.08
N GLU A 158 9.20 19.15 -12.16
CA GLU A 158 10.56 19.55 -12.53
C GLU A 158 11.32 18.38 -13.15
N ALA A 159 11.11 17.15 -12.67
CA ALA A 159 11.74 15.95 -13.26
C ALA A 159 11.36 15.80 -14.75
N LEU A 160 10.08 16.01 -15.09
CA LEU A 160 9.59 15.99 -16.47
C LEU A 160 10.20 17.11 -17.32
N LYS A 161 10.32 18.33 -16.76
CA LYS A 161 10.98 19.45 -17.45
C LYS A 161 12.46 19.17 -17.72
N PHE A 162 13.18 18.60 -16.75
CA PHE A 162 14.58 18.22 -16.91
C PHE A 162 14.77 17.09 -17.92
N LEU A 163 13.83 16.15 -18.03
CA LEU A 163 13.86 15.15 -19.11
C LEU A 163 13.74 15.79 -20.50
N VAL A 164 12.85 16.79 -20.64
CA VAL A 164 12.74 17.55 -21.90
C VAL A 164 14.02 18.34 -22.18
N ALA A 165 14.62 18.95 -21.15
CA ALA A 165 15.87 19.70 -21.28
C ALA A 165 17.04 18.79 -21.69
N MET A 166 17.16 17.61 -21.09
CA MET A 166 18.14 16.57 -21.45
C MET A 166 18.08 16.23 -22.94
N ARG A 167 16.86 16.08 -23.49
CA ARG A 167 16.65 15.81 -24.92
C ARG A 167 16.98 17.01 -25.80
N ARG A 168 16.68 18.23 -25.35
CA ARG A 168 17.03 19.47 -26.08
C ARG A 168 18.55 19.67 -26.18
N ASP A 169 19.29 19.26 -25.15
CA ASP A 169 20.76 19.23 -25.13
C ASP A 169 21.35 18.06 -25.95
N GLY A 170 20.52 17.28 -26.67
CA GLY A 170 20.95 16.18 -27.51
C GLY A 170 21.37 14.92 -26.74
N VAL A 171 21.11 14.84 -25.44
CA VAL A 171 21.44 13.68 -24.61
C VAL A 171 20.24 12.72 -24.59
N ALA A 172 20.42 11.51 -25.11
CA ALA A 172 19.36 10.50 -25.13
C ALA A 172 19.09 9.92 -23.72
N PRO A 173 17.83 9.94 -23.24
CA PRO A 173 17.47 9.27 -21.99
C PRO A 173 17.65 7.75 -22.11
N ASN A 174 18.11 7.11 -21.04
CA ASN A 174 18.27 5.65 -20.99
C ASN A 174 17.13 4.98 -20.20
N ALA A 175 17.16 3.64 -20.13
CA ALA A 175 16.17 2.85 -19.39
C ALA A 175 16.00 3.31 -17.93
N TYR A 176 17.08 3.65 -17.24
CA TYR A 176 17.03 4.14 -15.85
C TYR A 176 16.39 5.53 -15.76
N THR A 177 16.68 6.44 -16.69
CA THR A 177 16.04 7.77 -16.75
C THR A 177 14.52 7.62 -16.86
N PHE A 178 14.05 6.80 -17.80
CA PHE A 178 12.61 6.55 -17.98
C PHE A 178 12.00 5.84 -16.77
N SER A 179 12.62 4.78 -16.27
CA SER A 179 12.12 4.01 -15.12
C SER A 179 11.92 4.89 -13.88
N SER A 180 12.76 5.91 -13.69
CA SER A 180 12.67 6.87 -12.58
C SER A 180 11.56 7.91 -12.79
N VAL A 181 11.34 8.38 -14.02
CA VAL A 181 10.36 9.45 -14.33
C VAL A 181 8.94 8.94 -14.46
N LEU A 182 8.74 7.69 -14.87
CA LEU A 182 7.41 7.12 -15.07
C LEU A 182 6.57 7.17 -13.78
N GLY A 183 7.17 6.90 -12.62
CA GLY A 183 6.51 7.05 -11.31
C GLY A 183 6.18 8.49 -10.90
N ALA A 184 6.73 9.49 -11.61
CA ALA A 184 6.43 10.91 -11.42
C ALA A 184 5.27 11.40 -12.30
N CYS A 185 4.75 10.57 -13.22
CA CYS A 185 3.62 10.93 -14.07
C CYS A 185 2.32 10.97 -13.26
N GLY A 186 1.77 12.18 -13.08
CA GLY A 186 0.56 12.39 -12.26
C GLY A 186 -0.77 12.28 -13.02
N THR A 187 -0.75 12.26 -14.36
CA THR A 187 -1.98 12.23 -15.17
C THR A 187 -1.90 11.18 -16.28
N PRO A 188 -3.05 10.59 -16.70
CA PRO A 188 -3.07 9.61 -17.78
C PRO A 188 -2.49 10.13 -19.09
N GLY A 189 -2.74 11.41 -19.41
CA GLY A 189 -2.22 12.04 -20.63
C GLY A 189 -0.70 12.16 -20.65
N VAL A 190 -0.08 12.52 -19.52
CA VAL A 190 1.39 12.59 -19.39
C VAL A 190 1.99 11.19 -19.46
N LEU A 191 1.38 10.20 -18.79
CA LEU A 191 1.85 8.82 -18.84
C LEU A 191 1.80 8.25 -20.26
N ALA A 192 0.71 8.47 -21.00
CA ALA A 192 0.59 8.02 -22.39
C ALA A 192 1.64 8.68 -23.31
N ALA A 193 1.91 9.97 -23.13
CA ALA A 193 2.97 10.67 -23.88
C ALA A 193 4.37 10.12 -23.55
N MET A 194 4.62 9.79 -22.28
CA MET A 194 5.86 9.18 -21.82
C MET A 194 6.05 7.77 -22.35
N HIS A 195 4.99 6.95 -22.32
CA HIS A 195 4.97 5.62 -22.93
C HIS A 195 5.24 5.69 -24.44
N ALA A 196 4.60 6.58 -25.18
CA ALA A 196 4.91 6.78 -26.60
C ALA A 196 6.38 7.21 -26.81
N SER A 197 6.97 7.96 -25.87
CA SER A 197 8.39 8.33 -25.93
C SER A 197 9.33 7.16 -25.67
N THR A 198 8.99 6.19 -24.81
CA THR A 198 9.84 5.00 -24.59
C THR A 198 9.88 4.13 -25.84
N VAL A 199 8.73 3.97 -26.51
CA VAL A 199 8.63 3.27 -27.80
C VAL A 199 9.46 3.98 -28.87
N LYS A 200 9.35 5.31 -28.99
CA LYS A 200 10.14 6.08 -29.98
C LYS A 200 11.65 5.98 -29.78
N VAL A 201 12.12 5.76 -28.55
CA VAL A 201 13.55 5.61 -28.23
C VAL A 201 13.99 4.14 -28.31
N GLY A 202 13.08 3.20 -28.57
CA GLY A 202 13.37 1.76 -28.66
C GLY A 202 13.63 1.09 -27.32
N LEU A 203 13.05 1.64 -26.23
CA LEU A 203 13.13 1.09 -24.87
C LEU A 203 11.84 0.36 -24.47
N ASP A 204 10.96 0.08 -25.42
CA ASP A 204 9.73 -0.66 -25.20
C ASP A 204 10.02 -2.09 -24.76
N SER A 205 11.09 -2.75 -25.19
CA SER A 205 11.44 -4.12 -24.76
C SER A 205 12.19 -4.19 -23.43
N ASP A 206 12.55 -3.06 -22.82
CA ASP A 206 13.32 -3.05 -21.56
C ASP A 206 12.45 -3.42 -20.35
N VAL A 207 12.90 -4.42 -19.59
CA VAL A 207 12.18 -4.99 -18.44
C VAL A 207 11.92 -3.94 -17.35
N PHE A 208 12.89 -3.06 -17.08
CA PHE A 208 12.75 -2.05 -16.03
C PHE A 208 11.77 -0.96 -16.46
N VAL A 209 11.85 -0.51 -17.72
CA VAL A 209 10.92 0.47 -18.28
C VAL A 209 9.49 -0.08 -18.30
N ARG A 210 9.28 -1.33 -18.73
CA ARG A 210 7.94 -1.97 -18.69
C ARG A 210 7.42 -2.13 -17.28
N SER A 211 8.24 -2.60 -16.34
CA SER A 211 7.85 -2.71 -14.94
C SER A 211 7.41 -1.36 -14.36
N SER A 212 8.16 -0.28 -14.65
CA SER A 212 7.81 1.07 -14.22
C SER A 212 6.56 1.62 -14.93
N LEU A 213 6.35 1.28 -16.22
CA LEU A 213 5.12 1.64 -16.95
C LEU A 213 3.90 0.99 -16.31
N ILE A 214 3.96 -0.32 -16.04
CA ILE A 214 2.88 -1.05 -15.38
C ILE A 214 2.57 -0.43 -14.02
N ASP A 215 3.58 -0.21 -13.17
CA ASP A 215 3.38 0.44 -11.87
C ASP A 215 2.74 1.84 -11.99
N ALA A 216 3.16 2.64 -12.97
CA ALA A 216 2.58 3.96 -13.22
C ALA A 216 1.11 3.89 -13.68
N TYR A 217 0.77 2.98 -14.60
CA TYR A 217 -0.61 2.76 -15.05
C TYR A 217 -1.52 2.30 -13.90
N MET A 218 -1.03 1.35 -13.09
CA MET A 218 -1.75 0.82 -11.93
C MET A 218 -2.01 1.89 -10.88
N LYS A 219 -1.03 2.77 -10.61
CA LYS A 219 -1.20 3.92 -9.70
C LYS A 219 -2.25 4.93 -10.17
N LEU A 220 -2.41 5.09 -11.48
CA LEU A 220 -3.46 5.91 -12.09
C LEU A 220 -4.80 5.19 -12.24
N ARG A 221 -4.91 3.96 -11.72
CA ARG A 221 -6.10 3.08 -11.79
C ARG A 221 -6.51 2.71 -13.23
N ASP A 222 -5.58 2.78 -14.17
CA ASP A 222 -5.77 2.34 -15.55
C ASP A 222 -5.24 0.90 -15.71
N LEU A 223 -6.10 -0.07 -15.34
CA LEU A 223 -5.76 -1.49 -15.36
C LEU A 223 -5.54 -2.01 -16.79
N ASP A 224 -6.34 -1.50 -17.74
CA ASP A 224 -6.28 -1.91 -19.14
C ASP A 224 -4.98 -1.44 -19.80
N GLY A 225 -4.55 -0.19 -19.54
CA GLY A 225 -3.27 0.33 -20.01
C GLY A 225 -2.09 -0.49 -19.49
N GLY A 226 -2.09 -0.82 -18.19
CA GLY A 226 -1.03 -1.65 -17.61
C GLY A 226 -1.04 -3.09 -18.14
N ARG A 227 -2.23 -3.67 -18.39
CA ARG A 227 -2.36 -5.00 -19.01
C ARG A 227 -1.89 -5.01 -20.47
N GLY A 228 -2.18 -3.94 -21.23
CA GLY A 228 -1.68 -3.78 -22.60
C GLY A 228 -0.15 -3.78 -22.67
N VAL A 229 0.52 -3.02 -21.81
CA VAL A 229 1.99 -3.01 -21.69
C VAL A 229 2.54 -4.41 -21.38
N PHE A 230 1.81 -5.21 -20.61
CA PHE A 230 2.21 -6.56 -20.27
C PHE A 230 2.03 -7.53 -21.45
N ASP A 231 0.87 -7.53 -22.09
CA ASP A 231 0.54 -8.50 -23.15
C ASP A 231 1.32 -8.26 -24.46
N GLU A 232 1.89 -7.07 -24.67
CA GLU A 232 2.83 -6.79 -25.76
C GLU A 232 4.18 -7.53 -25.64
N MET A 233 4.48 -8.14 -24.48
CA MET A 233 5.74 -8.83 -24.27
C MET A 233 5.77 -10.23 -24.92
N VAL A 234 6.77 -10.45 -25.78
CA VAL A 234 7.01 -11.75 -26.43
C VAL A 234 7.78 -12.72 -25.52
N THR A 235 8.69 -12.22 -24.68
CA THR A 235 9.42 -13.01 -23.68
C THR A 235 9.18 -12.41 -22.30
N GLY A 236 8.45 -13.12 -21.44
CA GLY A 236 8.18 -12.69 -20.07
C GLY A 236 9.46 -12.64 -19.22
N ASP A 237 9.49 -11.75 -18.22
CA ASP A 237 10.48 -11.73 -17.16
C ASP A 237 9.76 -11.76 -15.80
N LEU A 238 10.36 -12.43 -14.80
CA LEU A 238 9.76 -12.59 -13.47
C LEU A 238 9.49 -11.25 -12.77
N VAL A 239 10.32 -10.23 -13.01
CA VAL A 239 10.12 -8.87 -12.49
C VAL A 239 8.83 -8.28 -13.04
N VAL A 240 8.57 -8.40 -14.33
CA VAL A 240 7.34 -7.85 -14.93
C VAL A 240 6.11 -8.63 -14.48
N TRP A 241 6.19 -9.97 -14.40
CA TRP A 241 5.12 -10.80 -13.83
C TRP A 241 4.77 -10.38 -12.40
N ASN A 242 5.78 -10.14 -11.57
CA ASN A 242 5.57 -9.67 -10.20
C ASN A 242 4.93 -8.28 -10.17
N SER A 243 5.36 -7.36 -11.03
CA SER A 243 4.81 -6.01 -11.11
C SER A 243 3.35 -5.99 -11.56
N ILE A 244 2.98 -6.78 -12.57
CA ILE A 244 1.58 -6.83 -13.04
C ILE A 244 0.67 -7.51 -11.99
N ILE A 245 1.10 -8.63 -11.39
CA ILE A 245 0.33 -9.32 -10.34
C ILE A 245 0.17 -8.41 -9.12
N ALA A 246 1.24 -7.73 -8.70
CA ALA A 246 1.19 -6.78 -7.59
C ALA A 246 0.27 -5.59 -7.91
N GLY A 247 0.34 -5.03 -9.11
CA GLY A 247 -0.48 -3.92 -9.56
C GLY A 247 -1.97 -4.23 -9.49
N PHE A 248 -2.39 -5.38 -10.01
CA PHE A 248 -3.77 -5.85 -9.92
C PHE A 248 -4.20 -6.10 -8.47
N ALA A 249 -3.37 -6.80 -7.67
CA ALA A 249 -3.67 -7.09 -6.27
C ALA A 249 -3.73 -5.82 -5.39
N GLN A 250 -2.97 -4.77 -5.70
CA GLN A 250 -2.99 -3.50 -4.99
C GLN A 250 -4.17 -2.62 -5.38
N SER A 251 -4.57 -2.66 -6.64
CA SER A 251 -5.72 -1.92 -7.18
C SER A 251 -7.08 -2.49 -6.77
N GLY A 252 -7.10 -3.68 -6.17
CA GLY A 252 -8.32 -4.35 -5.69
C GLY A 252 -8.94 -5.32 -6.68
N ASP A 253 -8.40 -5.44 -7.90
CA ASP A 253 -8.75 -6.51 -8.83
C ASP A 253 -7.92 -7.75 -8.54
N GLY A 254 -8.30 -8.45 -7.48
CA GLY A 254 -7.63 -9.69 -7.13
C GLY A 254 -7.88 -10.80 -8.14
N ALA A 255 -8.99 -10.78 -8.90
CA ALA A 255 -9.33 -11.85 -9.84
C ALA A 255 -8.36 -11.84 -11.02
N GLY A 256 -8.10 -10.66 -11.57
CA GLY A 256 -7.05 -10.45 -12.57
C GLY A 256 -5.66 -10.84 -12.04
N ALA A 257 -5.35 -10.58 -10.77
CA ALA A 257 -4.09 -11.01 -10.15
C ALA A 257 -3.94 -12.54 -10.09
N ILE A 258 -5.00 -13.28 -9.76
CA ILE A 258 -4.99 -14.75 -9.74
C ILE A 258 -4.88 -15.31 -11.18
N GLU A 259 -5.60 -14.74 -12.13
CA GLU A 259 -5.49 -15.14 -13.55
C GLU A 259 -4.05 -14.99 -14.06
N LEU A 260 -3.42 -13.84 -13.79
CA LEU A 260 -2.02 -13.58 -14.15
C LEU A 260 -1.06 -14.54 -13.45
N PHE A 261 -1.32 -14.91 -12.19
CA PHE A 261 -0.53 -15.90 -11.48
C PHE A 261 -0.62 -17.29 -12.11
N VAL A 262 -1.81 -17.71 -12.56
CA VAL A 262 -1.99 -18.97 -13.29
C VAL A 262 -1.25 -18.92 -14.62
N ARG A 263 -1.43 -17.84 -15.41
CA ARG A 263 -0.70 -17.64 -16.68
C ARG A 263 0.82 -17.67 -16.49
N MET A 264 1.33 -17.06 -15.42
CA MET A 264 2.75 -17.08 -15.07
C MET A 264 3.27 -18.51 -14.86
N LYS A 265 2.50 -19.34 -14.13
CA LYS A 265 2.85 -20.75 -13.88
C LYS A 265 2.77 -21.59 -15.15
N ASP A 266 1.74 -21.38 -15.98
CA ASP A 266 1.58 -22.08 -17.26
C ASP A 266 2.70 -21.73 -18.25
N ALA A 267 3.22 -20.50 -18.19
CA ALA A 267 4.41 -20.06 -18.92
C ALA A 267 5.74 -20.62 -18.35
N GLY A 268 5.69 -21.44 -17.29
CA GLY A 268 6.86 -22.11 -16.71
C GLY A 268 7.66 -21.28 -15.71
N PHE A 269 7.18 -20.11 -15.29
CA PHE A 269 7.87 -19.28 -14.31
C PHE A 269 7.58 -19.74 -12.87
N LEU A 270 8.62 -19.75 -12.03
CA LEU A 270 8.49 -20.09 -10.62
C LEU A 270 8.12 -18.86 -9.80
N ALA A 271 7.09 -19.00 -8.98
CA ALA A 271 6.69 -17.97 -8.02
C ALA A 271 7.76 -17.76 -6.96
N ASN A 272 8.12 -16.49 -6.73
CA ASN A 272 9.01 -16.12 -5.65
C ASN A 272 8.23 -15.48 -4.49
N GLN A 273 8.95 -15.02 -3.46
CA GLN A 273 8.38 -14.37 -2.29
C GLN A 273 7.42 -13.23 -2.66
N GLY A 274 7.86 -12.31 -3.54
CA GLY A 274 7.06 -11.17 -3.99
C GLY A 274 5.79 -11.59 -4.74
N THR A 275 5.87 -12.62 -5.59
CA THR A 275 4.69 -13.17 -6.26
C THR A 275 3.67 -13.68 -5.25
N LEU A 276 4.11 -14.53 -4.32
CA LEU A 276 3.23 -15.19 -3.35
C LEU A 276 2.59 -14.18 -2.40
N THR A 277 3.32 -13.15 -1.95
CA THR A 277 2.77 -12.07 -1.12
C THR A 277 1.68 -11.30 -1.86
N SER A 278 1.87 -10.97 -3.15
CA SER A 278 0.85 -10.29 -3.96
C SER A 278 -0.39 -11.15 -4.18
N VAL A 279 -0.21 -12.44 -4.44
CA VAL A 279 -1.31 -13.40 -4.60
C VAL A 279 -2.09 -13.59 -3.29
N LEU A 280 -1.41 -13.70 -2.15
CA LEU A 280 -2.06 -13.75 -0.83
C LEU A 280 -2.84 -12.46 -0.53
N ARG A 281 -2.33 -11.30 -0.94
CA ARG A 281 -3.05 -10.03 -0.86
C ARG A 281 -4.30 -10.02 -1.74
N ALA A 282 -4.25 -10.56 -2.95
CA ALA A 282 -5.45 -10.71 -3.78
C ALA A 282 -6.49 -11.62 -3.10
N CYS A 283 -6.02 -12.71 -2.47
CA CYS A 283 -6.88 -13.62 -1.71
C CYS A 283 -7.54 -12.94 -0.51
N THR A 284 -6.84 -12.09 0.25
CA THR A 284 -7.42 -11.35 1.39
C THR A 284 -8.48 -10.34 0.96
N GLY A 285 -8.24 -9.65 -0.17
CA GLY A 285 -9.14 -8.62 -0.69
C GLY A 285 -10.50 -9.19 -1.13
N MET A 286 -10.48 -10.35 -1.78
CA MET A 286 -11.69 -11.00 -2.31
C MET A 286 -12.19 -12.18 -1.47
N VAL A 287 -11.49 -12.53 -0.39
CA VAL A 287 -11.84 -13.64 0.52
C VAL A 287 -11.82 -15.00 -0.21
N MET A 288 -10.83 -15.20 -1.10
CA MET A 288 -10.63 -16.44 -1.87
C MET A 288 -9.85 -17.48 -1.07
N LEU A 289 -10.51 -18.13 -0.10
CA LEU A 289 -9.88 -19.08 0.80
C LEU A 289 -9.23 -20.28 0.08
N GLU A 290 -9.93 -20.87 -0.89
CA GLU A 290 -9.46 -22.09 -1.55
C GLU A 290 -8.20 -21.83 -2.39
N VAL A 291 -8.13 -20.68 -3.04
CA VAL A 291 -6.90 -20.23 -3.72
C VAL A 291 -5.79 -19.98 -2.70
N GLY A 292 -6.10 -19.31 -1.59
CA GLY A 292 -5.15 -19.09 -0.49
C GLY A 292 -4.57 -20.39 0.08
N ARG A 293 -5.37 -21.45 0.22
CA ARG A 293 -4.92 -22.78 0.63
C ARG A 293 -4.00 -23.45 -0.40
N GLN A 294 -4.27 -23.28 -1.69
CA GLN A 294 -3.34 -23.75 -2.73
C GLN A 294 -2.01 -23.01 -2.68
N VAL A 295 -2.05 -21.70 -2.43
CA VAL A 295 -0.86 -20.84 -2.30
C VAL A 295 -0.06 -21.19 -1.04
N HIS A 296 -0.72 -21.58 0.06
CA HIS A 296 -0.05 -22.08 1.27
C HIS A 296 0.93 -23.23 0.94
N ALA A 297 0.55 -24.19 0.09
CA ALA A 297 1.45 -25.27 -0.31
C ALA A 297 2.75 -24.78 -0.96
N HIS A 298 2.71 -23.62 -1.64
CA HIS A 298 3.91 -22.96 -2.16
C HIS A 298 4.71 -22.23 -1.07
N VAL A 299 4.02 -21.60 -0.11
CA VAL A 299 4.64 -20.92 1.05
C VAL A 299 5.41 -21.90 1.94
N LEU A 300 4.96 -23.16 2.06
CA LEU A 300 5.67 -24.19 2.84
C LEU A 300 7.11 -24.44 2.36
N LYS A 301 7.45 -24.09 1.11
CA LYS A 301 8.83 -24.17 0.60
C LYS A 301 9.75 -23.10 1.19
N TYR A 302 9.20 -22.10 1.87
CA TYR A 302 9.88 -20.95 2.47
C TYR A 302 9.77 -21.00 4.00
N GLU A 303 10.15 -22.13 4.61
CA GLU A 303 9.90 -22.45 6.03
C GLU A 303 10.32 -21.38 7.05
N LYS A 304 11.33 -20.57 6.73
CA LYS A 304 11.86 -19.52 7.62
C LYS A 304 11.47 -18.09 7.22
N ASP A 305 10.62 -17.93 6.20
CA ASP A 305 10.24 -16.61 5.69
C ASP A 305 9.08 -16.02 6.51
N LEU A 306 9.41 -15.21 7.52
CA LEU A 306 8.42 -14.57 8.38
C LEU A 306 7.45 -13.69 7.61
N ILE A 307 7.89 -13.04 6.52
CA ILE A 307 7.03 -12.15 5.72
C ILE A 307 5.93 -12.97 5.04
N LEU A 308 6.26 -14.12 4.43
CA LEU A 308 5.28 -15.00 3.81
C LEU A 308 4.34 -15.64 4.84
N HIS A 309 4.86 -16.09 5.98
CA HIS A 309 4.03 -16.66 7.03
C HIS A 309 3.06 -15.63 7.61
N ASN A 310 3.51 -14.38 7.82
CA ASN A 310 2.66 -13.28 8.26
C ASN A 310 1.59 -12.90 7.22
N ALA A 311 1.95 -12.88 5.93
CA ALA A 311 0.98 -12.64 4.85
C ALA A 311 -0.06 -13.77 4.75
N LEU A 312 0.35 -15.02 4.96
CA LEU A 312 -0.52 -16.18 4.96
C LEU A 312 -1.44 -16.20 6.20
N LEU A 313 -0.91 -15.81 7.36
CA LEU A 313 -1.68 -15.65 8.59
C LEU A 313 -2.77 -14.59 8.42
N ASP A 314 -2.43 -13.42 7.86
CA ASP A 314 -3.40 -12.36 7.52
C ASP A 314 -4.46 -12.86 6.55
N MET A 315 -4.08 -13.67 5.55
CA MET A 315 -4.99 -14.31 4.62
C MET A 315 -6.01 -15.21 5.31
N TYR A 316 -5.59 -16.10 6.21
CA TYR A 316 -6.52 -16.96 6.93
C TYR A 316 -7.46 -16.18 7.86
N CYS A 317 -6.95 -15.17 8.58
CA CYS A 317 -7.75 -14.29 9.42
C CYS A 317 -8.81 -13.53 8.59
N LYS A 318 -8.41 -12.94 7.46
CA LYS A 318 -9.29 -12.19 6.53
C LYS A 318 -10.10 -13.06 5.57
N CYS A 319 -9.95 -14.38 5.63
CA CYS A 319 -10.86 -15.34 5.01
C CYS A 319 -11.87 -15.93 6.00
N GLY A 320 -11.86 -15.46 7.25
CA GLY A 320 -12.77 -15.92 8.30
C GLY A 320 -12.51 -17.35 8.74
N THR A 321 -11.26 -17.83 8.69
CA THR A 321 -10.90 -19.18 9.14
C THR A 321 -9.81 -19.10 10.21
N LEU A 322 -10.25 -18.85 11.43
CA LEU A 322 -9.39 -18.72 12.59
C LEU A 322 -8.70 -20.04 12.99
N GLN A 323 -9.31 -21.19 12.67
CA GLN A 323 -8.70 -22.49 12.96
C GLN A 323 -7.41 -22.69 12.16
N ASP A 324 -7.44 -22.43 10.84
CA ASP A 324 -6.24 -22.51 10.00
C ASP A 324 -5.19 -21.45 10.41
N ALA A 325 -5.65 -20.23 10.78
CA ALA A 325 -4.78 -19.16 11.27
C ALA A 325 -4.05 -19.55 12.57
N ASP A 326 -4.78 -20.05 13.57
CA ASP A 326 -4.24 -20.49 14.85
C ASP A 326 -3.28 -21.69 14.69
N ALA A 327 -3.63 -22.66 13.84
CA ALA A 327 -2.76 -23.79 13.51
C ALA A 327 -1.45 -23.33 12.86
N LEU A 328 -1.51 -22.38 11.92
CA LEU A 328 -0.33 -21.78 11.32
C LEU A 328 0.50 -21.03 12.36
N PHE A 329 -0.12 -20.15 13.14
CA PHE A 329 0.53 -19.33 14.16
C PHE A 329 1.31 -20.16 15.19
N ARG A 330 0.72 -21.27 15.67
CA ARG A 330 1.39 -22.18 16.60
C ARG A 330 2.57 -22.91 15.97
N ARG A 331 2.49 -23.23 14.66
CA ARG A 331 3.54 -23.93 13.91
C ARG A 331 4.68 -23.03 13.46
N MET A 332 4.51 -21.71 13.48
CA MET A 332 5.58 -20.78 13.13
C MET A 332 6.78 -20.98 14.07
N PRO A 333 7.99 -21.23 13.55
CA PRO A 333 9.18 -21.49 14.37
C PRO A 333 9.63 -20.23 15.13
N GLU A 334 9.46 -19.07 14.50
CA GLU A 334 9.70 -17.75 15.08
C GLU A 334 8.45 -16.90 14.85
N ARG A 335 8.15 -16.00 15.79
CA ARG A 335 7.03 -15.06 15.70
C ARG A 335 7.54 -13.67 16.04
N ASP A 336 7.37 -12.74 15.11
CA ASP A 336 7.73 -11.35 15.33
C ASP A 336 6.51 -10.54 15.77
N VAL A 337 6.73 -9.26 16.07
CA VAL A 337 5.65 -8.33 16.45
C VAL A 337 4.53 -8.29 15.41
N ILE A 338 4.82 -8.54 14.12
CA ILE A 338 3.84 -8.56 13.05
C ILE A 338 2.98 -9.84 13.17
N SER A 339 3.56 -11.01 13.40
CA SER A 339 2.82 -12.26 13.63
C SER A 339 1.79 -12.11 14.76
N TRP A 340 2.23 -11.58 15.91
CA TRP A 340 1.36 -11.35 17.08
C TRP A 340 0.25 -10.34 16.78
N SER A 341 0.61 -9.19 16.20
CA SER A 341 -0.36 -8.13 15.87
C SER A 341 -1.40 -8.59 14.87
N THR A 342 -1.01 -9.39 13.88
CA THR A 342 -1.93 -9.97 12.88
C THR A 342 -2.89 -10.95 13.53
N MET A 343 -2.42 -11.81 14.44
CA MET A 343 -3.29 -12.77 15.14
C MET A 343 -4.29 -12.05 16.08
N ILE A 344 -3.82 -11.08 16.86
CA ILE A 344 -4.68 -10.27 17.76
C ILE A 344 -5.77 -9.54 16.96
N SER A 345 -5.37 -8.82 15.90
CA SER A 345 -6.31 -8.08 15.06
C SER A 345 -7.28 -9.01 14.33
N GLY A 346 -6.79 -10.14 13.84
CA GLY A 346 -7.60 -11.15 13.16
C GLY A 346 -8.67 -11.75 14.08
N LEU A 347 -8.31 -12.11 15.32
CA LEU A 347 -9.26 -12.59 16.33
C LEU A 347 -10.32 -11.53 16.64
N ALA A 348 -9.89 -10.28 16.85
CA ALA A 348 -10.78 -9.17 17.16
C ALA A 348 -11.79 -8.89 16.02
N GLN A 349 -11.31 -8.85 14.77
CA GLN A 349 -12.14 -8.72 13.57
C GLN A 349 -13.09 -9.90 13.34
N ASN A 350 -12.84 -11.05 13.95
CA ASN A 350 -13.71 -12.21 13.86
C ASN A 350 -14.67 -12.37 15.07
N GLY A 351 -14.76 -11.34 15.91
CA GLY A 351 -15.63 -11.31 17.09
C GLY A 351 -15.08 -12.08 18.30
N ARG A 352 -13.82 -12.54 18.26
CA ARG A 352 -13.19 -13.33 19.32
C ARG A 352 -12.33 -12.44 20.24
N SER A 353 -12.93 -11.36 20.75
CA SER A 353 -12.22 -10.32 21.52
C SER A 353 -11.50 -10.86 22.76
N THR A 354 -12.12 -11.79 23.49
CA THR A 354 -11.51 -12.38 24.69
C THR A 354 -10.25 -13.20 24.37
N GLU A 355 -10.24 -13.92 23.25
CA GLU A 355 -9.06 -14.61 22.75
C GLU A 355 -8.00 -13.65 22.25
N ALA A 356 -8.39 -12.55 21.59
CA ALA A 356 -7.45 -11.52 21.18
C ALA A 356 -6.67 -10.95 22.37
N LEU A 357 -7.35 -10.67 23.49
CA LEU A 357 -6.71 -10.22 24.73
C LEU A 357 -5.81 -11.30 25.36
N ARG A 358 -6.21 -12.57 25.33
CA ARG A 358 -5.34 -13.68 25.79
C ARG A 358 -4.07 -13.82 24.95
N VAL A 359 -4.17 -13.67 23.64
CA VAL A 359 -2.99 -13.70 22.74
C VAL A 359 -2.09 -12.50 23.00
N PHE A 360 -2.65 -11.32 23.33
CA PHE A 360 -1.88 -10.17 23.76
C PHE A 360 -1.15 -10.39 25.10
N ASP A 361 -1.80 -11.04 26.06
CA ASP A 361 -1.15 -11.44 27.31
C ASP A 361 -0.02 -12.44 27.09
N LEU A 362 -0.23 -13.41 26.20
CA LEU A 362 0.79 -14.37 25.80
C LEU A 362 1.99 -13.68 25.13
N MET A 363 1.75 -12.74 24.21
CA MET A 363 2.78 -11.92 23.57
C MET A 363 3.68 -11.21 24.59
N LYS A 364 3.08 -10.59 25.61
CA LYS A 364 3.81 -9.93 26.70
C LYS A 364 4.61 -10.94 27.53
N SER A 365 4.04 -12.11 27.83
CA SER A 365 4.71 -13.15 28.62
C SER A 365 5.90 -13.78 27.90
N GLU A 366 5.88 -13.81 26.56
CA GLU A 366 7.01 -14.23 25.72
C GLU A 366 8.05 -13.11 25.50
N GLY A 367 7.87 -11.94 26.14
CA GLY A 367 8.82 -10.83 26.10
C GLY A 367 8.79 -10.03 24.79
N VAL A 368 7.78 -10.22 23.94
CA VAL A 368 7.64 -9.45 22.70
C VAL A 368 6.95 -8.12 23.00
N ALA A 369 7.67 -7.01 22.78
CA ALA A 369 7.12 -5.68 23.02
C ALA A 369 6.02 -5.36 21.99
N PRO A 370 4.84 -4.87 22.43
CA PRO A 370 3.79 -4.45 21.52
C PRO A 370 4.20 -3.20 20.75
N ASN A 371 3.63 -3.02 19.56
CA ASN A 371 3.78 -1.80 18.77
C ASN A 371 2.43 -1.09 18.61
N ARG A 372 2.43 0.03 17.88
CA ARG A 372 1.21 0.80 17.55
C ARG A 372 0.10 -0.07 16.93
N ILE A 373 0.45 -0.96 16.00
CA ILE A 373 -0.52 -1.83 15.33
C ILE A 373 -1.13 -2.84 16.32
N THR A 374 -0.30 -3.40 17.20
CA THR A 374 -0.76 -4.32 18.26
C THR A 374 -1.84 -3.66 19.12
N LEU A 375 -1.62 -2.41 19.55
CA LEU A 375 -2.51 -1.71 20.46
C LEU A 375 -3.80 -1.24 19.78
N VAL A 376 -3.77 -0.93 18.47
CA VAL A 376 -5.01 -0.78 17.68
C VAL A 376 -5.84 -2.07 17.73
N GLY A 377 -5.22 -3.24 17.51
CA GLY A 377 -5.92 -4.53 17.58
C GLY A 377 -6.54 -4.83 18.95
N VAL A 378 -5.83 -4.51 20.03
CA VAL A 378 -6.31 -4.65 21.42
C VAL A 378 -7.49 -3.71 21.70
N LEU A 379 -7.36 -2.42 21.36
CA LEU A 379 -8.44 -1.44 21.56
C LEU A 379 -9.67 -1.76 20.71
N PHE A 380 -9.47 -2.26 19.48
CA PHE A 380 -10.55 -2.74 18.62
C PHE A 380 -11.28 -3.92 19.26
N ALA A 381 -10.56 -4.88 19.86
CA ALA A 381 -11.15 -5.99 20.61
C ALA A 381 -11.99 -5.50 21.81
N CYS A 382 -11.47 -4.53 22.59
CA CYS A 382 -12.20 -3.91 23.69
C CYS A 382 -13.46 -3.21 23.19
N SER A 383 -13.35 -2.42 22.11
CA SER A 383 -14.48 -1.71 21.48
C SER A 383 -15.61 -2.67 21.10
N HIS A 384 -15.29 -3.76 20.42
CA HIS A 384 -16.29 -4.72 19.93
C HIS A 384 -16.76 -5.72 20.98
N ALA A 385 -16.23 -5.67 22.21
CA ALA A 385 -16.71 -6.42 23.36
C ALA A 385 -17.33 -5.52 24.45
N GLY A 386 -17.38 -4.20 24.25
CA GLY A 386 -17.90 -3.24 25.23
C GLY A 386 -17.05 -3.14 26.51
N LEU A 387 -15.77 -3.51 26.45
CA LEU A 387 -14.86 -3.52 27.61
C LEU A 387 -14.27 -2.12 27.85
N VAL A 388 -15.11 -1.20 28.33
CA VAL A 388 -14.77 0.23 28.48
C VAL A 388 -13.57 0.44 29.41
N GLU A 389 -13.56 -0.23 30.56
CA GLU A 389 -12.47 -0.10 31.55
C GLU A 389 -11.13 -0.63 31.02
N ASP A 390 -11.15 -1.81 30.38
CA ASP A 390 -9.96 -2.38 29.75
C ASP A 390 -9.45 -1.48 28.61
N GLY A 391 -10.35 -0.92 27.80
CA GLY A 391 -9.99 0.03 26.75
C GLY A 391 -9.26 1.26 27.30
N TRP A 392 -9.77 1.86 28.37
CA TRP A 392 -9.10 2.97 29.05
C TRP A 392 -7.76 2.57 29.67
N TYR A 393 -7.69 1.39 30.27
CA TYR A 393 -6.45 0.85 30.83
C TYR A 393 -5.38 0.71 29.73
N TYR A 394 -5.72 0.06 28.62
CA TYR A 394 -4.77 -0.16 27.52
C TYR A 394 -4.39 1.14 26.84
N PHE A 395 -5.33 2.05 26.60
CA PHE A 395 -5.04 3.37 26.01
C PHE A 395 -4.06 4.18 26.85
N LYS A 396 -4.26 4.22 28.18
CA LYS A 396 -3.32 4.89 29.11
C LYS A 396 -1.98 4.18 29.22
N SER A 397 -1.98 2.86 29.11
CA SER A 397 -0.75 2.05 29.16
C SER A 397 0.17 2.26 27.95
N MET A 398 -0.37 2.73 26.82
CA MET A 398 0.40 3.02 25.61
C MET A 398 1.60 3.92 25.91
N GLU A 399 1.35 5.09 26.51
CA GLU A 399 2.42 6.02 26.86
C GLU A 399 3.17 5.58 28.13
N LYS A 400 2.43 5.17 29.17
CA LYS A 400 3.00 4.92 30.50
C LYS A 400 3.86 3.68 30.59
N LEU A 401 3.46 2.59 29.92
CA LEU A 401 4.12 1.28 30.02
C LEU A 401 4.90 0.94 28.76
N PHE A 402 4.40 1.32 27.58
CA PHE A 402 5.00 0.93 26.31
C PHE A 402 5.78 2.06 25.60
N GLY A 403 5.69 3.31 26.08
CA GLY A 403 6.35 4.45 25.44
C GLY A 403 5.81 4.77 24.04
N ILE A 404 4.59 4.34 23.72
CA ILE A 404 3.93 4.51 22.43
C ILE A 404 2.96 5.68 22.54
N ARG A 405 3.15 6.70 21.69
CA ARG A 405 2.20 7.82 21.59
C ARG A 405 0.95 7.38 20.82
N PRO A 406 -0.26 7.67 21.32
CA PRO A 406 -1.49 7.37 20.59
C PRO A 406 -1.59 8.13 19.26
N GLU A 407 -1.76 7.38 18.18
CA GLU A 407 -2.07 7.88 16.82
C GLU A 407 -3.59 7.95 16.59
N ARG A 408 -4.03 8.44 15.42
CA ARG A 408 -5.46 8.67 15.11
C ARG A 408 -6.30 7.40 15.21
N GLU A 409 -5.76 6.27 14.80
CA GLU A 409 -6.40 4.96 14.80
C GLU A 409 -6.76 4.50 16.23
N HIS A 410 -5.90 4.80 17.21
CA HIS A 410 -6.14 4.48 18.61
C HIS A 410 -7.25 5.36 19.20
N HIS A 411 -7.25 6.65 18.88
CA HIS A 411 -8.32 7.56 19.27
C HIS A 411 -9.65 7.13 18.64
N ASN A 412 -9.65 6.74 17.36
CA ASN A 412 -10.84 6.22 16.70
C ASN A 412 -11.39 4.98 17.41
N CYS A 413 -10.54 4.04 17.84
CA CYS A 413 -10.99 2.87 18.62
C CYS A 413 -11.61 3.26 19.96
N MET A 414 -11.08 4.29 20.64
CA MET A 414 -11.66 4.79 21.89
C MET A 414 -13.02 5.49 21.67
N VAL A 415 -13.15 6.28 20.61
CA VAL A 415 -14.43 6.90 20.23
C VAL A 415 -15.46 5.84 19.86
N ASP A 416 -15.07 4.80 19.13
CA ASP A 416 -15.92 3.66 18.80
C ASP A 416 -16.38 2.93 20.08
N LEU A 417 -15.46 2.66 21.01
CA LEU A 417 -15.74 1.99 22.28
C LEU A 417 -16.74 2.78 23.14
N LEU A 418 -16.49 4.07 23.35
CA LEU A 418 -17.39 4.95 24.12
C LEU A 418 -18.73 5.12 23.41
N GLY A 419 -18.69 5.27 22.09
CA GLY A 419 -19.86 5.38 21.24
C GLY A 419 -20.78 4.17 21.32
N ARG A 420 -20.25 2.95 21.21
CA ARG A 420 -20.99 1.69 21.35
C ARG A 420 -21.50 1.46 22.78
N ALA A 421 -20.81 1.97 23.78
CA ALA A 421 -21.23 1.92 25.18
C ALA A 421 -22.33 2.95 25.51
N GLY A 422 -22.76 3.78 24.56
CA GLY A 422 -23.74 4.85 24.78
C GLY A 422 -23.20 6.07 25.52
N LYS A 423 -21.89 6.14 25.77
CA LYS A 423 -21.21 7.23 26.48
C LYS A 423 -20.86 8.37 25.51
N LEU A 424 -21.86 8.89 24.81
CA LEU A 424 -21.67 9.88 23.75
C LEU A 424 -21.01 11.17 24.24
N ASP A 425 -21.38 11.64 25.43
CA ASP A 425 -20.80 12.86 26.00
C ASP A 425 -19.31 12.68 26.33
N GLU A 426 -18.93 11.54 26.92
CA GLU A 426 -17.52 11.19 27.16
C GLU A 426 -16.75 11.08 25.84
N ALA A 427 -17.37 10.55 24.78
CA ALA A 427 -16.76 10.46 23.46
C ALA A 427 -16.48 11.84 22.85
N VAL A 428 -17.41 12.79 22.97
CA VAL A 428 -17.22 14.18 22.52
C VAL A 428 -16.15 14.89 23.34
N GLU A 429 -16.17 14.73 24.66
CA GLU A 429 -15.15 15.30 25.54
C GLU A 429 -13.75 14.75 25.21
N PHE A 430 -13.65 13.45 24.94
CA PHE A 430 -12.41 12.82 24.50
C PHE A 430 -11.93 13.38 23.16
N ILE A 431 -12.82 13.60 22.20
CA ILE A 431 -12.49 14.21 20.91
C ILE A 431 -11.98 15.65 21.08
N GLN A 432 -12.55 16.42 22.00
CA GLN A 432 -12.11 17.80 22.25
C GLN A 432 -10.75 17.88 22.96
N LYS A 433 -10.41 16.86 23.75
CA LYS A 433 -9.15 16.81 24.52
C LYS A 433 -7.98 16.20 23.73
N MET A 434 -8.24 15.61 22.57
CA MET A 434 -7.17 14.99 21.80
C MET A 434 -6.16 16.04 21.33
N SER A 435 -4.88 15.67 21.28
CA SER A 435 -3.81 16.56 20.83
C SER A 435 -3.65 16.64 19.31
N LEU A 436 -4.49 15.92 18.56
CA LEU A 436 -4.46 15.80 17.10
C LEU A 436 -5.76 16.36 16.52
N ASP A 437 -5.74 16.93 15.32
CA ASP A 437 -7.00 17.31 14.69
C ASP A 437 -7.81 16.04 14.34
N PRO A 438 -9.10 15.94 14.75
CA PRO A 438 -9.93 14.79 14.42
C PRO A 438 -10.16 14.72 12.91
N ASP A 439 -9.99 13.53 12.33
CA ASP A 439 -10.23 13.29 10.92
C ASP A 439 -11.68 12.87 10.63
N SER A 440 -12.01 12.71 9.35
CA SER A 440 -13.35 12.30 8.90
C SER A 440 -13.75 10.92 9.47
N VAL A 441 -12.79 10.04 9.73
CA VAL A 441 -13.05 8.69 10.25
C VAL A 441 -13.54 8.75 11.69
N ILE A 442 -12.89 9.53 12.56
CA ILE A 442 -13.31 9.70 13.96
C ILE A 442 -14.73 10.26 14.06
N TRP A 443 -15.04 11.28 13.26
CA TRP A 443 -16.38 11.85 13.24
C TRP A 443 -17.43 10.88 12.65
N ARG A 444 -17.08 10.09 11.62
CA ARG A 444 -17.96 9.04 11.08
C ARG A 444 -18.26 7.96 12.11
N THR A 445 -17.27 7.57 12.89
CA THR A 445 -17.43 6.63 14.01
C THR A 445 -18.40 7.17 15.05
N LEU A 446 -18.24 8.43 15.47
CA LEU A 446 -19.18 9.09 16.39
C LEU A 446 -20.60 9.19 15.78
N LEU A 447 -20.71 9.53 14.50
CA LEU A 447 -22.00 9.61 13.79
C LEU A 447 -22.72 8.25 13.77
N GLY A 448 -21.97 7.16 13.58
CA GLY A 448 -22.48 5.80 13.71
C GLY A 448 -23.05 5.52 15.10
N ALA A 449 -22.33 5.91 16.15
CA ALA A 449 -22.80 5.80 17.54
C ALA A 449 -24.04 6.65 17.82
N CYS A 450 -24.09 7.88 17.28
CA CYS A 450 -25.27 8.75 17.42
C CYS A 450 -26.52 8.10 16.83
N ARG A 451 -26.39 7.40 15.70
CA ARG A 451 -27.50 6.64 15.12
C ARG A 451 -27.94 5.50 16.03
N MET A 452 -27.00 4.69 16.52
CA MET A 452 -27.30 3.55 17.41
C MET A 452 -28.05 3.99 18.67
N HIS A 453 -27.69 5.15 19.23
CA HIS A 453 -28.30 5.72 20.43
C HIS A 453 -29.34 6.80 20.15
N LYS A 454 -29.79 6.95 18.89
CA LYS A 454 -30.88 7.84 18.47
C LYS A 454 -30.68 9.32 18.88
N ASN A 455 -29.45 9.83 18.79
CA ASN A 455 -29.10 11.22 19.09
C ASN A 455 -28.94 12.07 17.81
N ALA A 456 -30.04 12.66 17.32
CA ALA A 456 -30.04 13.49 16.11
C ALA A 456 -29.18 14.74 16.18
N ASN A 457 -29.14 15.41 17.34
CA ASN A 457 -28.42 16.68 17.49
C ASN A 457 -26.92 16.48 17.34
N LEU A 458 -26.39 15.44 18.00
CA LEU A 458 -24.97 15.10 17.90
C LEU A 458 -24.64 14.51 16.52
N ALA A 459 -25.55 13.75 15.91
CA ALA A 459 -25.40 13.28 14.53
C ALA A 459 -25.24 14.46 13.55
N ALA A 460 -26.11 15.47 13.63
CA ALA A 460 -26.02 16.66 12.79
C ALA A 460 -24.71 17.44 13.00
N TYR A 461 -24.25 17.53 14.26
CA TYR A 461 -22.95 18.12 14.60
C TYR A 461 -21.79 17.35 13.94
N ALA A 462 -21.73 16.04 14.13
CA ALA A 462 -20.68 15.19 13.56
C ALA A 462 -20.65 15.25 12.03
N THR A 463 -21.82 15.20 11.37
CA THR A 463 -21.91 15.35 9.90
C THR A 463 -21.39 16.71 9.43
N ARG A 464 -21.66 17.79 10.15
CA ARG A 464 -21.14 19.11 9.80
C ARG A 464 -19.62 19.16 9.90
N GLU A 465 -19.02 18.58 10.94
CA GLU A 465 -17.56 18.52 11.06
C GLU A 465 -16.93 17.66 9.95
N ILE A 466 -17.57 16.54 9.57
CA ILE A 466 -17.14 15.72 8.42
C ILE A 466 -17.16 16.54 7.13
N LEU A 467 -18.25 17.25 6.84
CA LEU A 467 -18.40 18.02 5.61
C LEU A 467 -17.46 19.23 5.52
N LYS A 468 -16.91 19.71 6.64
CA LYS A 468 -15.81 20.70 6.63
C LYS A 468 -14.50 20.10 6.14
N LEU A 469 -14.25 18.83 6.46
CA LEU A 469 -13.03 18.11 6.07
C LEU A 469 -13.16 17.53 4.65
N GLU A 470 -14.31 16.93 4.34
CA GLU A 470 -14.62 16.25 3.09
C GLU A 470 -16.01 16.70 2.59
N PRO A 471 -16.08 17.76 1.76
CA PRO A 471 -17.35 18.33 1.31
C PRO A 471 -18.27 17.38 0.53
N ASP A 472 -17.67 16.35 -0.09
CA ASP A 472 -18.33 15.38 -0.95
C ASP A 472 -18.58 14.03 -0.25
N ASP A 473 -18.48 13.97 1.09
CA ASP A 473 -18.75 12.74 1.83
C ASP A 473 -20.22 12.33 1.79
N GLN A 474 -20.52 11.39 0.88
CA GLN A 474 -21.84 10.82 0.70
C GLN A 474 -22.28 9.97 1.91
N GLY A 475 -21.35 9.25 2.52
CA GLY A 475 -21.62 8.32 3.62
C GLY A 475 -22.15 9.03 4.86
N ALA A 476 -21.56 10.18 5.19
CA ALA A 476 -21.99 11.00 6.32
C ALA A 476 -23.42 11.55 6.15
N CYS A 477 -23.76 12.04 4.95
CA CYS A 477 -25.10 12.54 4.65
C CYS A 477 -26.15 11.42 4.65
N VAL A 478 -25.84 10.24 4.09
CA VAL A 478 -26.71 9.06 4.15
C VAL A 478 -26.96 8.67 5.61
N LEU A 479 -25.92 8.64 6.43
CA LEU A 479 -26.03 8.22 7.82
C LEU A 479 -26.84 9.21 8.68
N LEU A 480 -26.71 10.52 8.43
CA LEU A 480 -27.55 11.55 9.05
C LEU A 480 -29.01 11.41 8.64
N SER A 481 -29.28 11.28 7.33
CA SER A 481 -30.65 11.08 6.83
C SER A 481 -31.30 9.83 7.42
N ASN A 482 -30.52 8.74 7.52
CA ASN A 482 -30.97 7.52 8.17
C ASN A 482 -31.28 7.73 9.66
N THR A 483 -30.48 8.53 10.37
CA THR A 483 -30.71 8.86 11.79
C THR A 483 -32.00 9.66 11.99
N TYR A 484 -32.28 10.63 11.11
CA TYR A 484 -33.56 11.36 11.13
C TYR A 484 -34.75 10.44 10.83
N ALA A 485 -34.61 9.52 9.87
CA ALA A 485 -35.63 8.53 9.56
C ALA A 485 -35.90 7.57 10.75
N ASP A 486 -34.84 7.09 11.44
CA ASP A 486 -34.97 6.27 12.66
C ASP A 486 -35.75 6.98 13.78
N LEU A 487 -35.68 8.31 13.82
CA LEU A 487 -36.37 9.19 14.76
C LEU A 487 -37.73 9.70 14.25
N ARG A 488 -38.19 9.25 13.06
CA ARG A 488 -39.41 9.70 12.38
C ARG A 488 -39.44 11.21 12.06
N GLN A 489 -38.26 11.83 11.93
CA GLN A 489 -38.10 13.23 11.51
C GLN A 489 -37.98 13.31 9.98
N TRP A 490 -39.06 12.97 9.29
CA TRP A 490 -39.08 12.82 7.83
C TRP A 490 -38.72 14.09 7.05
N THR A 491 -39.14 15.25 7.56
CA THR A 491 -38.86 16.55 6.95
C THR A 491 -37.35 16.86 6.91
N ASP A 492 -36.62 16.55 7.97
CA ASP A 492 -35.18 16.78 8.06
C ASP A 492 -34.38 15.70 7.30
N ALA A 493 -34.90 14.46 7.26
CA ALA A 493 -34.38 13.41 6.37
C ALA A 493 -34.48 13.82 4.89
N GLU A 494 -35.61 14.39 4.47
CA GLU A 494 -35.84 14.85 3.10
C GLU A 494 -34.99 16.08 2.74
N LYS A 495 -34.84 17.04 3.66
CA LYS A 495 -33.91 18.17 3.48
C LYS A 495 -32.47 17.69 3.27
N SER A 496 -32.04 16.71 4.06
CA SER A 496 -30.71 16.10 3.91
C SER A 496 -30.56 15.43 2.55
N TRP A 497 -31.58 14.70 2.09
CA TRP A 497 -31.61 14.08 0.76
C TRP A 497 -31.58 15.08 -0.38
N LYS A 498 -32.33 16.18 -0.27
CA LYS A 498 -32.34 17.25 -1.26
C LYS A 498 -30.94 17.87 -1.39
N ALA A 499 -30.31 18.21 -0.26
CA ALA A 499 -28.95 18.70 -0.23
C ALA A 499 -27.94 17.72 -0.85
N MET A 500 -28.17 16.41 -0.73
CA MET A 500 -27.33 15.41 -1.40
C MET A 500 -27.49 15.40 -2.92
N ARG A 501 -28.73 15.47 -3.42
CA ARG A 501 -29.01 15.49 -4.87
C ARG A 501 -28.49 16.75 -5.55
N ASP A 502 -28.62 17.90 -4.87
CA ASP A 502 -28.14 19.19 -5.37
C ASP A 502 -26.61 19.19 -5.58
N ARG A 503 -25.88 18.31 -4.87
CA ARG A 503 -24.43 18.10 -5.04
C ARG A 503 -24.06 16.96 -6.00
N GLY A 504 -25.04 16.36 -6.69
CA GLY A 504 -24.81 15.27 -7.64
C GLY A 504 -24.43 13.92 -7.01
N MET A 505 -24.65 13.74 -5.70
CA MET A 505 -24.28 12.52 -4.98
C MET A 505 -25.26 11.37 -5.26
N LYS A 506 -24.77 10.13 -5.46
CA LYS A 506 -25.58 8.93 -5.71
C LYS A 506 -25.45 7.94 -4.56
N LYS A 507 -26.56 7.32 -4.15
CA LYS A 507 -26.53 6.27 -3.11
C LYS A 507 -25.96 4.98 -3.67
N GLU A 508 -24.91 4.46 -3.04
CA GLU A 508 -24.45 3.10 -3.32
C GLU A 508 -25.48 2.06 -2.85
N PRO A 509 -25.87 1.10 -3.70
CA PRO A 509 -26.76 0.02 -3.27
C PRO A 509 -26.03 -0.95 -2.33
N GLY A 510 -26.78 -1.50 -1.38
CA GLY A 510 -26.30 -2.63 -0.60
C GLY A 510 -26.20 -3.86 -1.48
N ARG A 511 -25.01 -4.43 -1.59
CA ARG A 511 -24.74 -5.67 -2.32
C ARG A 511 -24.12 -6.71 -1.41
N SER A 512 -24.53 -7.96 -1.61
CA SER A 512 -23.92 -9.12 -0.97
C SER A 512 -23.44 -10.08 -2.05
N TRP A 513 -22.30 -10.71 -1.87
CA TRP A 513 -21.79 -11.68 -2.84
C TRP A 513 -21.22 -12.92 -2.17
N ILE A 514 -21.26 -14.02 -2.92
CA ILE A 514 -20.85 -15.36 -2.51
C ILE A 514 -20.10 -16.03 -3.65
N GLU A 515 -19.06 -16.78 -3.33
CA GLU A 515 -18.35 -17.64 -4.28
C GLU A 515 -18.90 -19.06 -4.19
N VAL A 516 -19.48 -19.56 -5.28
CA VAL A 516 -19.98 -20.93 -5.44
C VAL A 516 -19.41 -21.49 -6.74
N GLU A 517 -18.88 -22.72 -6.73
CA GLU A 517 -18.35 -23.38 -7.92
C GLU A 517 -17.31 -22.56 -8.72
N ARG A 518 -16.49 -21.74 -8.02
CA ARG A 518 -15.49 -20.81 -8.60
C ARG A 518 -16.09 -19.62 -9.37
N GLN A 519 -17.37 -19.35 -9.20
CA GLN A 519 -18.05 -18.17 -9.74
C GLN A 519 -18.52 -17.27 -8.60
N VAL A 520 -18.36 -15.96 -8.77
CA VAL A 520 -18.87 -14.96 -7.82
C VAL A 520 -20.29 -14.56 -8.24
N HIS A 521 -21.24 -14.77 -7.34
CA HIS A 521 -22.63 -14.39 -7.51
C HIS A 521 -22.92 -13.15 -6.65
N VAL A 522 -23.41 -12.08 -7.28
CA VAL A 522 -23.71 -10.80 -6.63
C VAL A 522 -25.21 -10.61 -6.54
N PHE A 523 -25.67 -10.22 -5.36
CA PHE A 523 -27.08 -9.97 -5.04
C PHE A 523 -27.27 -8.52 -4.61
N ILE A 524 -28.27 -7.87 -5.19
CA ILE A 524 -28.71 -6.51 -4.83
C ILE A 524 -30.17 -6.62 -4.41
N ALA A 525 -30.57 -5.85 -3.40
CA ALA A 525 -31.95 -5.87 -2.93
C ALA A 525 -32.92 -5.47 -4.06
N GLY A 526 -33.92 -6.32 -4.33
CA GLY A 526 -34.90 -6.13 -5.40
C GLY A 526 -34.41 -6.48 -6.82
N ASP A 527 -33.16 -6.93 -6.99
CA ASP A 527 -32.64 -7.40 -8.26
C ASP A 527 -32.94 -8.90 -8.45
N LEU A 528 -33.71 -9.21 -9.51
CA LEU A 528 -34.08 -10.57 -9.91
C LEU A 528 -33.40 -11.03 -11.21
N SER A 529 -32.38 -10.30 -11.67
CA SER A 529 -31.64 -10.62 -12.91
C SER A 529 -30.83 -11.92 -12.87
N HIS A 530 -30.64 -12.49 -11.68
CA HIS A 530 -29.90 -13.74 -11.50
C HIS A 530 -30.61 -14.91 -12.23
N PRO A 531 -29.91 -15.77 -13.00
CA PRO A 531 -30.52 -16.86 -13.77
C PRO A 531 -31.37 -17.83 -12.95
N SER A 532 -31.04 -17.99 -11.66
CA SER A 532 -31.75 -18.87 -10.72
C SER A 532 -32.64 -18.11 -9.72
N SER A 533 -33.07 -16.88 -10.03
CA SER A 533 -33.80 -16.01 -9.09
C SER A 533 -35.07 -16.67 -8.52
N ASP A 534 -35.86 -17.35 -9.35
CA ASP A 534 -37.08 -18.05 -8.91
C ASP A 534 -36.79 -19.12 -7.85
N PHE A 535 -35.75 -19.94 -8.05
CA PHE A 535 -35.34 -20.97 -7.11
C PHE A 535 -34.80 -20.37 -5.80
N ILE A 536 -34.06 -19.26 -5.88
CA ILE A 536 -33.55 -18.54 -4.71
C ILE A 536 -34.70 -17.99 -3.88
N VAL A 537 -35.72 -17.40 -4.53
CA VAL A 537 -36.90 -16.86 -3.86
C VAL A 537 -37.71 -17.98 -3.22
N GLN A 538 -37.86 -19.13 -3.90
CA GLN A 538 -38.52 -20.31 -3.35
C GLN A 538 -37.80 -20.83 -2.09
N GLU A 539 -36.47 -20.94 -2.15
CA GLU A 539 -35.67 -21.37 -1.01
C GLU A 539 -35.74 -20.36 0.14
N LEU A 540 -35.66 -19.06 -0.16
CA LEU A 540 -35.81 -18.01 0.84
C LEU A 540 -37.17 -18.11 1.57
N ASN A 541 -38.25 -18.35 0.84
CA ASN A 541 -39.58 -18.56 1.42
C ASN A 541 -39.60 -19.80 2.33
N ARG A 542 -38.96 -20.90 1.92
CA ARG A 542 -38.82 -22.12 2.74
C ARG A 542 -38.08 -21.82 4.04
N LEU A 543 -36.96 -21.09 3.97
CA LEU A 543 -36.16 -20.71 5.13
C LEU A 543 -36.97 -19.82 6.09
N ILE A 544 -37.64 -18.78 5.56
CA ILE A 544 -38.51 -17.89 6.35
C ILE A 544 -39.60 -18.70 7.06
N GLY A 545 -40.27 -19.62 6.35
CA GLY A 545 -41.29 -20.49 6.94
C GLY A 545 -40.76 -21.31 8.12
N ARG A 546 -39.53 -21.84 8.04
CA ARG A 546 -38.91 -22.60 9.14
C ARG A 546 -38.53 -21.73 10.33
N ILE A 547 -37.90 -20.58 10.09
CA ILE A 547 -37.46 -19.70 11.19
C ILE A 547 -38.63 -18.97 11.86
N ASN A 548 -39.76 -18.79 11.18
CA ASN A 548 -41.00 -18.28 11.80
C ASN A 548 -41.46 -19.22 12.92
N ALA A 549 -41.35 -20.54 12.73
CA ALA A 549 -41.63 -21.52 13.79
C ALA A 549 -40.63 -21.44 14.97
N LEU A 550 -39.46 -20.82 14.76
CA LEU A 550 -38.45 -20.54 15.80
C LEU A 550 -38.59 -19.14 16.42
N GLY A 551 -39.65 -18.39 16.08
CA GLY A 551 -39.93 -17.06 16.62
C GLY A 551 -39.29 -15.90 15.87
N TYR A 552 -38.95 -16.06 14.58
CA TYR A 552 -38.52 -14.94 13.74
C TYR A 552 -39.65 -13.92 13.58
N VAL A 553 -39.35 -12.65 13.84
CA VAL A 553 -40.24 -11.51 13.59
C VAL A 553 -39.45 -10.47 12.80
N PRO A 554 -39.90 -10.08 11.59
CA PRO A 554 -39.23 -9.05 10.80
C PRO A 554 -39.11 -7.73 11.57
N GLN A 555 -37.90 -7.18 11.63
CA GLN A 555 -37.63 -5.94 12.35
C GLN A 555 -37.84 -4.73 11.42
N THR A 556 -39.09 -4.28 11.27
CA THR A 556 -39.50 -3.22 10.32
C THR A 556 -38.87 -1.85 10.59
N GLU A 557 -38.30 -1.63 11.78
CA GLU A 557 -37.51 -0.43 12.12
C GLU A 557 -36.27 -0.25 11.23
N PHE A 558 -35.75 -1.32 10.62
CA PHE A 558 -34.62 -1.22 9.68
C PHE A 558 -35.02 -0.78 8.26
N VAL A 559 -36.32 -0.63 7.98
CA VAL A 559 -36.82 -0.03 6.73
C VAL A 559 -37.13 1.44 6.97
N LEU A 560 -36.19 2.27 6.54
CA LEU A 560 -36.18 3.72 6.73
C LEU A 560 -37.08 4.48 5.75
N GLN A 561 -37.94 3.79 5.00
CA GLN A 561 -38.92 4.42 4.11
C GLN A 561 -40.24 4.60 4.87
N ASP A 562 -40.95 5.70 4.61
CA ASP A 562 -42.28 5.92 5.18
C ASP A 562 -43.32 5.12 4.38
N LEU A 563 -43.46 3.84 4.74
CA LEU A 563 -44.31 2.86 4.08
C LEU A 563 -45.19 2.14 5.11
N ALA A 564 -46.26 1.50 4.64
CA ALA A 564 -47.06 0.61 5.47
C ALA A 564 -46.21 -0.56 6.00
N ILE A 565 -46.58 -1.13 7.15
CA ILE A 565 -45.81 -2.17 7.83
C ILE A 565 -45.63 -3.38 6.89
N GLU A 566 -46.68 -3.76 6.17
CA GLU A 566 -46.66 -4.88 5.24
C GLU A 566 -45.65 -4.67 4.11
N GLN A 567 -45.56 -3.44 3.58
CA GLN A 567 -44.59 -3.08 2.54
C GLN A 567 -43.16 -3.06 3.07
N LYS A 568 -42.97 -2.71 4.35
CA LYS A 568 -41.65 -2.79 5.00
C LYS A 568 -41.21 -4.23 5.16
N GLU A 569 -42.10 -5.12 5.58
CA GLU A 569 -41.82 -6.55 5.69
C GLU A 569 -41.43 -7.16 4.34
N ASP A 570 -42.13 -6.78 3.27
CA ASP A 570 -41.80 -7.21 1.90
C ASP A 570 -40.42 -6.72 1.45
N LEU A 571 -40.03 -5.47 1.76
CA LEU A 571 -38.68 -4.97 1.44
C LEU A 571 -37.59 -5.70 2.22
N LEU A 572 -37.81 -5.98 3.52
CA LEU A 572 -36.87 -6.76 4.34
C LEU A 572 -36.65 -8.17 3.82
N LYS A 573 -37.68 -8.76 3.24
CA LYS A 573 -37.64 -10.12 2.71
C LYS A 573 -36.54 -10.26 1.65
N TYR A 574 -36.43 -9.31 0.74
CA TYR A 574 -35.51 -9.37 -0.40
C TYR A 574 -34.19 -8.62 -0.18
N HIS A 575 -33.75 -8.49 1.08
CA HIS A 575 -32.41 -7.98 1.37
C HIS A 575 -31.33 -8.87 0.74
N SER A 576 -30.26 -8.22 0.26
CA SER A 576 -29.15 -8.90 -0.44
C SER A 576 -28.53 -10.05 0.35
N GLU A 577 -28.45 -9.91 1.67
CA GLU A 577 -27.90 -10.91 2.58
C GLU A 577 -28.78 -12.17 2.61
N LYS A 578 -30.10 -12.00 2.66
CA LYS A 578 -31.04 -13.13 2.71
C LYS A 578 -31.04 -13.90 1.41
N LEU A 579 -30.97 -13.20 0.28
CA LEU A 579 -30.81 -13.80 -1.05
C LEU A 579 -29.51 -14.60 -1.13
N ALA A 580 -28.39 -14.01 -0.67
CA ALA A 580 -27.10 -14.69 -0.65
C ALA A 580 -27.09 -15.92 0.29
N ILE A 581 -27.75 -15.85 1.45
CA ILE A 581 -27.91 -17.00 2.37
C ILE A 581 -28.75 -18.10 1.72
N ALA A 582 -29.87 -17.76 1.09
CA ALA A 582 -30.72 -18.74 0.41
C ALA A 582 -29.94 -19.45 -0.72
N PHE A 583 -29.30 -18.67 -1.59
CA PHE A 583 -28.46 -19.23 -2.66
C PHE A 583 -27.31 -20.09 -2.11
N GLY A 584 -26.63 -19.62 -1.06
CA GLY A 584 -25.57 -20.36 -0.38
C GLY A 584 -26.06 -21.67 0.22
N THR A 585 -27.28 -21.70 0.78
CA THR A 585 -27.90 -22.90 1.37
C THR A 585 -28.21 -23.95 0.30
N MET A 586 -28.69 -23.53 -0.87
CA MET A 586 -28.96 -24.43 -2.00
C MET A 586 -27.72 -25.18 -2.49
N HIS A 587 -26.54 -24.55 -2.40
CA HIS A 587 -25.27 -25.08 -2.91
C HIS A 587 -24.30 -25.50 -1.79
N ALA A 588 -24.75 -25.46 -0.53
CA ALA A 588 -23.90 -25.72 0.61
C ALA A 588 -23.55 -27.21 0.72
N MET A 589 -22.28 -27.54 0.44
CA MET A 589 -21.73 -28.86 0.76
C MET A 589 -21.79 -29.15 2.26
N GLU A 590 -21.96 -30.42 2.62
CA GLU A 590 -21.95 -30.84 4.02
C GLU A 590 -20.60 -30.51 4.70
N GLY A 591 -20.66 -29.96 5.91
CA GLY A 591 -19.48 -29.54 6.68
C GLY A 591 -18.77 -28.27 6.21
N LYS A 592 -19.13 -27.65 5.07
CA LYS A 592 -18.54 -26.38 4.62
C LYS A 592 -19.39 -25.18 5.04
N PRO A 593 -18.78 -24.11 5.60
CA PRO A 593 -19.51 -22.90 5.95
C PRO A 593 -19.88 -22.08 4.71
N ILE A 594 -21.04 -21.43 4.75
CA ILE A 594 -21.50 -20.47 3.74
C ILE A 594 -20.79 -19.14 4.00
N ARG A 595 -20.02 -18.62 3.05
CA ARG A 595 -19.27 -17.36 3.19
C ARG A 595 -19.87 -16.26 2.34
N ILE A 596 -20.28 -15.18 2.97
CA ILE A 596 -20.93 -14.05 2.31
C ILE A 596 -20.15 -12.78 2.63
N MET A 597 -19.98 -11.97 1.61
CA MET A 597 -19.34 -10.66 1.70
C MET A 597 -20.39 -9.56 1.51
N LYS A 598 -20.26 -8.46 2.25
CA LYS A 598 -21.18 -7.32 2.18
C LYS A 598 -20.42 -6.00 2.15
N ASN A 599 -20.85 -5.07 1.31
CA ASN A 599 -20.25 -3.72 1.21
C ASN A 599 -20.73 -2.73 2.29
N LEU A 600 -21.82 -3.05 2.98
CA LEU A 600 -22.40 -2.24 4.06
C LEU A 600 -22.44 -3.05 5.36
N ARG A 601 -22.56 -2.40 6.50
CA ARG A 601 -22.84 -3.07 7.79
C ARG A 601 -24.13 -3.89 7.66
N ILE A 602 -24.12 -5.13 8.16
CA ILE A 602 -25.33 -5.97 8.20
C ILE A 602 -26.41 -5.26 9.04
N CYS A 603 -27.69 -5.35 8.67
CA CYS A 603 -28.77 -4.80 9.50
C CYS A 603 -29.26 -5.81 10.56
N GLY A 604 -30.02 -5.33 11.55
CA GLY A 604 -30.43 -6.18 12.68
C GLY A 604 -31.33 -7.33 12.27
N ASP A 605 -32.23 -7.05 11.33
CA ASP A 605 -33.11 -8.06 10.76
C ASP A 605 -32.33 -9.17 10.03
N CYS A 606 -31.37 -8.82 9.16
CA CYS A 606 -30.51 -9.78 8.47
C CYS A 606 -29.64 -10.57 9.45
N HIS A 607 -29.15 -9.93 10.52
CA HIS A 607 -28.36 -10.59 11.56
C HIS A 607 -29.21 -11.62 12.34
N ALA A 608 -30.44 -11.25 12.73
CA ALA A 608 -31.39 -12.16 13.38
C ALA A 608 -31.79 -13.32 12.45
N PHE A 609 -32.04 -13.03 11.18
CA PHE A 609 -32.32 -14.02 10.15
C PHE A 609 -31.18 -15.04 10.02
N ALA A 610 -29.94 -14.58 9.81
CA ALA A 610 -28.77 -15.46 9.66
C ALA A 610 -28.57 -16.35 10.88
N LYS A 611 -28.76 -15.80 12.09
CA LYS A 611 -28.71 -16.54 13.35
C LYS A 611 -29.75 -17.68 13.37
N LEU A 612 -31.02 -17.40 13.11
CA LEU A 612 -32.07 -18.41 13.14
C LEU A 612 -31.93 -19.45 12.02
N VAL A 613 -31.48 -19.04 10.83
CA VAL A 613 -31.18 -19.97 9.74
C VAL A 613 -30.04 -20.91 10.12
N SER A 614 -28.96 -20.41 10.74
CA SER A 614 -27.85 -21.26 11.21
C SER A 614 -28.32 -22.37 12.15
N LYS A 615 -29.30 -22.06 13.02
CA LYS A 615 -29.93 -23.01 13.94
C LYS A 615 -30.87 -23.99 13.23
N SER A 616 -31.72 -23.49 12.33
CA SER A 616 -32.72 -24.29 11.60
C SER A 616 -32.07 -25.31 10.67
N GLU A 617 -31.04 -24.89 9.95
CA GLU A 617 -30.41 -25.72 8.91
C GLU A 617 -29.16 -26.46 9.40
N GLY A 618 -28.69 -26.19 10.62
CA GLY A 618 -27.45 -26.77 11.15
C GLY A 618 -26.21 -26.39 10.32
N LYS A 619 -26.23 -25.19 9.73
CA LYS A 619 -25.17 -24.69 8.84
C LYS A 619 -24.44 -23.52 9.50
N VAL A 620 -23.12 -23.51 9.37
CA VAL A 620 -22.30 -22.36 9.75
C VAL A 620 -22.37 -21.32 8.64
N ILE A 621 -22.74 -20.09 8.98
CA ILE A 621 -22.81 -18.97 8.05
C ILE A 621 -21.80 -17.92 8.52
N ILE A 622 -20.92 -17.47 7.63
CA ILE A 622 -19.92 -16.45 7.91
C ILE A 622 -20.23 -15.26 7.02
N ILE A 623 -20.56 -14.12 7.62
CA ILE A 623 -20.81 -12.88 6.89
C ILE A 623 -19.73 -11.86 7.26
N ARG A 624 -18.96 -11.38 6.28
CA ARG A 624 -18.04 -10.26 6.45
C ARG A 624 -18.68 -8.98 5.98
N ASP A 625 -18.84 -8.04 6.89
CA ASP A 625 -19.18 -6.65 6.58
C ASP A 625 -17.89 -5.79 6.53
N PRO A 626 -17.98 -4.47 6.26
CA PRO A 626 -16.80 -3.61 6.18
C PRO A 626 -15.99 -3.50 7.49
N VAL A 627 -16.61 -3.82 8.63
CA VAL A 627 -16.01 -3.66 9.96
C VAL A 627 -15.45 -4.98 10.47
N ARG A 628 -16.18 -6.10 10.30
CA ARG A 628 -15.83 -7.40 10.91
C ARG A 628 -16.52 -8.60 10.26
N PHE A 629 -16.18 -9.79 10.76
CA PHE A 629 -16.89 -11.03 10.50
C PHE A 629 -17.92 -11.32 11.59
N HIS A 630 -19.03 -11.87 11.14
CA HIS A 630 -20.08 -12.45 11.97
C HIS A 630 -20.14 -13.95 11.66
N HIS A 631 -19.78 -14.77 12.64
CA HIS A 631 -19.85 -16.23 12.53
C HIS A 631 -21.11 -16.71 13.19
N PHE A 632 -22.10 -17.11 12.39
CA PHE A 632 -23.37 -17.65 12.85
C PHE A 632 -23.30 -19.17 12.91
N GLN A 633 -23.54 -19.72 14.09
CA GLN A 633 -23.55 -21.14 14.34
C GLN A 633 -24.53 -21.45 15.46
N ASP A 634 -25.40 -22.46 15.24
CA ASP A 634 -26.35 -22.98 16.24
C ASP A 634 -27.24 -21.91 16.90
N GLY A 635 -27.54 -20.84 16.16
CA GLY A 635 -28.37 -19.75 16.69
C GLY A 635 -27.62 -18.74 17.55
N ALA A 636 -26.29 -18.74 17.53
CA ALA A 636 -25.44 -17.72 18.12
C ALA A 636 -24.62 -17.01 17.04
N CYS A 637 -24.14 -15.80 17.33
CA CYS A 637 -23.16 -15.09 16.51
C CYS A 637 -21.89 -14.87 17.34
N SER A 638 -20.71 -14.96 16.71
CA SER A 638 -19.42 -14.73 17.39
C SER A 638 -19.32 -13.37 18.10
N CYS A 639 -20.16 -12.42 17.74
CA CYS A 639 -20.16 -11.12 18.37
C CYS A 639 -20.96 -10.95 19.66
N GLY A 640 -21.70 -11.98 20.09
CA GLY A 640 -22.54 -11.89 21.29
C GLY A 640 -23.64 -10.81 21.19
N ASP A 641 -24.13 -10.51 19.98
CA ASP A 641 -25.13 -9.46 19.72
C ASP A 641 -24.69 -8.02 20.02
N TYR A 642 -23.38 -7.81 20.18
CA TYR A 642 -22.76 -6.50 20.30
C TYR A 642 -22.04 -6.16 18.98
N TRP A 643 -22.71 -5.52 18.02
CA TRP A 643 -22.10 -5.02 16.77
C TRP A 643 -22.36 -3.55 16.55
#